data_AF-A0A357KQG3-F1
#
_entry.id   AF-A0A357KQG3-F1
#
_cell.length_a   1.000
_cell.length_b   1.000
_cell.length_c   1.000
_cell.angle_alpha   90.00
_cell.angle_beta   90.00
_cell.angle_gamma   90.00
#
_symmetry.space_group_name_H-M   'P 1'
#
loop_
_entity.id
_entity.type
_entity.pdbx_description
1 polymer ?
#
loop_
_entity_poly.entity_id
_entity_poly.type
_entity_poly.pdbx_seq_one_letter_code
_entity_poly.pdbx_strand_id
1 'polypeptide(L)'
;MAGTIIQPQLTVPKYHTNGEITDREGLLYVERQFDVNFRALVRNHIDTSIPILHGTRQMGKTSLILSTIDELAGDGTRCCRIDLAECADQILFDGRPTTNFVMGLALLVSDQLNLLDEFDTFMDAYDVENRRLFLDARFLESFFLEVVVANLDNKTILFIDEIDRIRHFSGALEILTGFCLKVFTKSEFRKIRFVFVGLNDVRNLISDKKIKTEIYSPQHIPDFDSASPEIVEAFARGLTHIDSPAKKYELCKHVMEFTGGQPYLTNLILAESIISGANNAVQLDSLFSELSLVGKKKAEGKFSGAKIHFEQPERVLTEDYPDHRDRVFLSYGRVQESGHASKMGSLPDAAMLATGLVKRFEDRYVPRAPIYSRVFDPVWLEDIRERMIRTEAQRTKTIVRTDLPRVLLANVGGTLGMDVDANGVLVDPKDPQKFFDEMTNLTNLIRPVVQSAVSTPTDGANITPNDWVSIAKLIYRFRNKDISGAVVAMGTDTMAYAASAVAYALGQNLKFPVVFTGSQAPNNQAHADARSNLLRAALVAREGARLPEVIVAFNDEVMRAVRSEKIDDYRFKAFAAPSEGALAIIGETLQYQLQPRKIRKSTENWQLSARFEERILKVSQYPGMRPEMISSILDSGQVKGLMIESLGLGNIPVVEGYDLLPVIRQARKLNIPVLISGRYPIMPEFTQNYAPASAPLKVGAISAGDMAPPAALTKFMWAIAQVDDEIARGELLESRKRTRIKKIIQTNLLGEISRSAQVPKYRIGG
;
A
#
# COMPACT_ATOMS: atom_id res chain seq x y z
N MET A 1 30.13 71.03 37.45
CA MET A 1 29.28 69.85 37.70
C MET A 1 29.50 68.87 36.56
N ALA A 2 29.84 67.64 36.91
CA ALA A 2 30.18 66.56 36.00
C ALA A 2 28.97 66.11 35.19
N GLY A 3 29.14 65.96 33.87
CA GLY A 3 28.21 65.25 32.98
C GLY A 3 28.87 63.95 32.55
N THR A 4 28.48 62.85 33.18
CA THR A 4 29.02 61.51 32.99
C THR A 4 28.70 60.99 31.58
N ILE A 5 29.73 60.64 30.83
CA ILE A 5 29.62 59.89 29.57
C ILE A 5 29.11 58.48 29.92
N ILE A 6 27.89 58.15 29.53
CA ILE A 6 27.34 56.80 29.63
C ILE A 6 27.97 55.99 28.49
N GLN A 7 28.95 55.15 28.80
CA GLN A 7 29.37 54.07 27.91
C GLN A 7 28.20 53.11 27.67
N PRO A 8 27.98 52.59 26.46
CA PRO A 8 27.00 51.54 26.25
C PRO A 8 27.43 50.33 27.06
N GLN A 9 26.56 49.86 27.96
CA GLN A 9 26.74 48.59 28.66
C GLN A 9 26.84 47.49 27.60
N LEU A 10 28.06 46.97 27.39
CA LEU A 10 28.29 45.75 26.62
C LEU A 10 27.46 44.64 27.26
N THR A 11 26.37 44.26 26.60
CA THR A 11 25.54 43.11 26.98
C THR A 11 26.40 41.85 26.97
N VAL A 12 26.40 41.14 28.10
CA VAL A 12 27.14 39.88 28.24
C VAL A 12 26.55 38.84 27.30
N PRO A 13 27.33 38.21 26.40
CA PRO A 13 26.81 37.18 25.49
C PRO A 13 26.36 35.95 26.29
N LYS A 14 25.13 35.51 26.04
CA LYS A 14 24.55 34.29 26.61
C LYS A 14 24.58 33.18 25.58
N TYR A 15 25.03 32.00 25.98
CA TYR A 15 24.81 30.78 25.20
C TYR A 15 23.32 30.42 25.22
N HIS A 16 22.74 30.17 24.05
CA HIS A 16 21.34 29.78 23.91
C HIS A 16 21.24 28.33 23.48
N THR A 17 20.29 27.60 24.07
CA THR A 17 20.11 26.17 23.81
C THR A 17 18.88 25.86 22.97
N ASN A 18 17.95 26.81 22.77
CA ASN A 18 16.83 26.59 21.85
C ASN A 18 17.25 26.96 20.42
N GLY A 19 16.84 26.14 19.44
CA GLY A 19 17.44 26.01 18.09
C GLY A 19 17.35 27.20 17.13
N GLU A 20 16.92 28.37 17.60
CA GLU A 20 16.89 29.61 16.84
C GLU A 20 17.76 30.65 17.57
N ILE A 21 18.80 31.14 16.89
CA ILE A 21 19.70 32.17 17.40
C ILE A 21 19.82 33.21 16.29
N THR A 22 19.41 34.44 16.58
CA THR A 22 19.72 35.62 15.78
C THR A 22 20.53 36.57 16.64
N ASP A 23 21.24 37.54 16.06
CA ASP A 23 22.00 38.58 16.78
C ASP A 23 21.11 39.56 17.60
N ARG A 24 19.91 39.14 17.97
CA ARG A 24 18.95 39.92 18.75
C ARG A 24 19.15 39.62 20.25
N GLU A 25 19.31 40.69 21.03
CA GLU A 25 19.33 40.71 22.50
C GLU A 25 20.31 39.73 23.19
N GLY A 26 21.62 39.97 23.04
CA GLY A 26 22.63 39.39 23.95
C GLY A 26 22.86 37.89 23.81
N LEU A 27 22.43 37.25 22.72
CA LEU A 27 22.74 35.87 22.38
C LEU A 27 24.02 35.78 21.53
N LEU A 28 24.82 34.74 21.73
CA LEU A 28 26.05 34.54 20.97
C LEU A 28 25.79 33.71 19.69
N TYR A 29 25.76 34.37 18.52
CA TYR A 29 25.87 33.68 17.23
C TYR A 29 27.34 33.61 16.81
N VAL A 30 27.87 32.40 16.62
CA VAL A 30 29.24 32.20 16.12
C VAL A 30 29.18 31.83 14.65
N GLU A 31 29.64 32.76 13.81
CA GLU A 31 29.61 32.63 12.36
C GLU A 31 30.73 31.70 11.85
N ARG A 32 30.38 30.79 10.93
CA ARG A 32 31.34 29.97 10.19
C ARG A 32 31.70 30.63 8.86
N GLN A 33 32.87 30.32 8.32
CA GLN A 33 33.19 30.65 6.92
C GLN A 33 32.16 30.05 5.94
N PHE A 34 31.59 28.88 6.26
CA PHE A 34 30.49 28.30 5.50
C PHE A 34 29.26 29.21 5.48
N ASP A 35 28.91 29.83 6.60
CA ASP A 35 27.72 30.67 6.73
C ASP A 35 27.85 31.90 5.82
N VAL A 36 29.02 32.56 5.83
CA VAL A 36 29.37 33.66 4.92
C VAL A 36 29.25 33.24 3.45
N ASN A 37 29.84 32.09 3.10
CA ASN A 37 29.82 31.58 1.73
C ASN A 37 28.39 31.23 1.27
N PHE A 38 27.57 30.67 2.15
CA PHE A 38 26.19 30.33 1.87
C PHE A 38 25.34 31.59 1.63
N ARG A 39 25.48 32.62 2.46
CA ARG A 39 24.79 33.91 2.23
C ARG A 39 25.22 34.55 0.92
N ALA A 40 26.51 34.53 0.60
CA ALA A 40 27.02 35.00 -0.69
C ALA A 40 26.45 34.20 -1.88
N LEU A 41 26.29 32.89 -1.75
CA LEU A 41 25.64 32.03 -2.75
C LEU A 41 24.17 32.43 -2.97
N VAL A 42 23.40 32.61 -1.89
CA VAL A 42 21.99 32.99 -1.95
C VAL A 42 21.82 34.42 -2.50
N ARG A 43 22.72 35.35 -2.15
CA ARG A 43 22.64 36.72 -2.66
C ARG A 43 23.02 36.80 -4.15
N ASN A 44 24.14 36.20 -4.53
CA ASN A 44 24.79 36.48 -5.82
C ASN A 44 24.53 35.42 -6.90
N HIS A 45 24.13 34.21 -6.52
CA HIS A 45 24.10 33.04 -7.42
C HIS A 45 22.79 32.25 -7.37
N ILE A 46 21.76 32.78 -6.72
CA ILE A 46 20.44 32.12 -6.65
C ILE A 46 19.73 32.00 -8.00
N ASP A 47 20.15 32.77 -9.00
CA ASP A 47 19.60 32.69 -10.35
C ASP A 47 20.17 31.54 -11.18
N THR A 48 21.29 30.95 -10.76
CA THR A 48 21.96 29.88 -11.52
C THR A 48 21.67 28.48 -11.00
N SER A 49 21.22 28.36 -9.75
CA SER A 49 20.89 27.07 -9.12
C SER A 49 20.01 27.26 -7.88
N ILE A 50 19.33 26.21 -7.45
CA ILE A 50 18.62 26.07 -6.17
C ILE A 50 19.61 25.57 -5.12
N PRO A 51 20.02 26.39 -4.14
CA PRO A 51 20.81 25.93 -3.01
C PRO A 51 20.01 24.94 -2.16
N ILE A 52 20.64 23.84 -1.77
CA ILE A 52 20.09 22.89 -0.79
C ILE A 52 20.96 22.95 0.47
N LEU A 53 20.53 23.68 1.48
CA LEU A 53 21.18 23.69 2.80
C LEU A 53 20.81 22.42 3.56
N HIS A 54 21.74 21.47 3.65
CA HIS A 54 21.46 20.20 4.31
C HIS A 54 22.46 19.87 5.42
N GLY A 55 21.99 19.10 6.39
CA GLY A 55 22.77 18.61 7.52
C GLY A 55 21.84 18.16 8.64
N THR A 56 22.39 17.54 9.68
CA THR A 56 21.56 16.97 10.75
C THR A 56 20.76 18.02 11.52
N ARG A 57 19.79 17.58 12.33
CA ARG A 57 19.04 18.49 13.20
C ARG A 57 19.98 19.24 14.15
N GLN A 58 19.59 20.45 14.53
CA GLN A 58 20.31 21.30 15.49
C GLN A 58 21.75 21.67 15.08
N MET A 59 21.99 21.85 13.78
CA MET A 59 23.24 22.38 13.21
C MET A 59 23.29 23.91 13.09
N GLY A 60 22.21 24.60 13.46
CA GLY A 60 22.06 26.05 13.26
C GLY A 60 21.57 26.43 11.87
N LYS A 61 20.93 25.50 11.13
CA LYS A 61 20.33 25.78 9.81
C LYS A 61 19.29 26.89 9.89
N THR A 62 18.36 26.80 10.84
CA THR A 62 17.31 27.82 11.06
C THR A 62 17.91 29.18 11.40
N SER A 63 18.88 29.23 12.31
CA SER A 63 19.63 30.45 12.62
C SER A 63 20.30 31.07 11.39
N LEU A 64 20.94 30.24 10.55
CA LEU A 64 21.54 30.70 9.29
C LEU A 64 20.49 31.25 8.34
N ILE A 65 19.33 30.60 8.19
CA ILE A 65 18.23 31.07 7.34
C ILE A 65 17.71 32.41 7.83
N LEU A 66 17.36 32.53 9.11
CA LEU A 66 16.83 33.77 9.69
C LEU A 66 17.82 34.92 9.55
N SER A 67 19.11 34.66 9.81
CA SER A 67 20.17 35.65 9.59
C SER A 67 20.33 36.02 8.11
N THR A 68 20.19 35.06 7.20
CA THR A 68 20.22 35.32 5.74
C THR A 68 19.02 36.16 5.31
N ILE A 69 17.83 35.87 5.84
CA ILE A 69 16.59 36.62 5.58
C ILE A 69 16.74 38.07 6.06
N ASP A 70 17.22 38.28 7.29
CA ASP A 70 17.45 39.61 7.85
C ASP A 70 18.44 40.42 6.99
N GLU A 71 19.50 39.78 6.47
CA GLU A 71 20.48 40.42 5.60
C GLU A 71 19.89 40.79 4.22
N LEU A 72 19.13 39.90 3.60
CA LEU A 72 18.50 40.10 2.30
C LEU A 72 17.36 41.13 2.34
N ALA A 73 16.67 41.24 3.48
CA ALA A 73 15.64 42.25 3.70
C ALA A 73 16.24 43.68 3.62
N GLY A 74 17.49 43.86 4.07
CA GLY A 74 18.23 45.12 3.92
C GLY A 74 18.48 45.53 2.46
N ASP A 75 18.53 44.55 1.55
CA ASP A 75 18.76 44.75 0.11
C ASP A 75 17.43 44.86 -0.69
N GLY A 76 16.27 44.91 -0.02
CA GLY A 76 14.95 45.00 -0.65
C GLY A 76 14.43 43.69 -1.25
N THR A 77 15.11 42.55 -1.00
CA THR A 77 14.65 41.23 -1.42
C THR A 77 13.63 40.70 -0.41
N ARG A 78 12.45 40.30 -0.88
CA ARG A 78 11.43 39.69 -0.03
C ARG A 78 11.78 38.24 0.22
N CYS A 79 11.63 37.75 1.45
CA CYS A 79 11.90 36.35 1.78
C CYS A 79 10.74 35.75 2.56
N CYS A 80 10.45 34.47 2.32
CA CYS A 80 9.47 33.68 3.09
C CYS A 80 10.11 32.36 3.51
N ARG A 81 9.77 31.88 4.71
CA ARG A 81 10.23 30.58 5.23
C ARG A 81 9.04 29.65 5.33
N ILE A 82 8.88 28.77 4.36
CA ILE A 82 7.81 27.80 4.30
C ILE A 82 8.26 26.52 5.00
N ASP A 83 7.75 26.25 6.20
CA ASP A 83 8.03 25.00 6.90
C ASP A 83 7.07 23.91 6.42
N LEU A 84 7.58 22.88 5.75
CA LEU A 84 6.75 21.79 5.26
C LEU A 84 6.15 20.91 6.37
N ALA A 85 6.63 21.02 7.61
CA ALA A 85 5.95 20.41 8.75
C ALA A 85 4.54 21.01 8.94
N GLU A 86 4.37 22.31 8.68
CA GLU A 86 3.07 22.99 8.77
C GLU A 86 2.11 22.53 7.65
N CYS A 87 2.63 22.15 6.48
CA CYS A 87 1.82 21.53 5.42
C CYS A 87 1.21 20.18 5.86
N ALA A 88 1.83 19.46 6.79
CA ALA A 88 1.34 18.16 7.26
C ALA A 88 0.23 18.30 8.32
N ASP A 89 0.27 19.37 9.11
CA ASP A 89 -0.74 19.68 10.14
C ASP A 89 -1.96 20.41 9.56
N GLN A 90 -1.79 21.08 8.42
CA GLN A 90 -2.86 21.82 7.75
C GLN A 90 -3.53 20.97 6.67
N ILE A 91 -4.70 20.42 7.05
CA ILE A 91 -5.79 19.95 6.20
C ILE A 91 -5.67 18.52 5.62
N LEU A 92 -6.45 17.62 6.22
CA LEU A 92 -6.86 16.33 5.67
C LEU A 92 -7.91 16.53 4.57
N PHE A 93 -7.50 16.98 3.37
CA PHE A 93 -8.35 16.77 2.20
C PHE A 93 -8.26 15.28 1.79
N ASP A 94 -9.45 14.66 1.72
CA ASP A 94 -9.87 13.52 0.90
C ASP A 94 -8.97 12.26 0.76
N GLY A 95 -7.89 12.12 1.52
CA GLY A 95 -6.97 10.99 1.43
C GLY A 95 -6.04 11.03 0.20
N ARG A 96 -5.87 12.18 -0.47
CA ARG A 96 -4.95 12.35 -1.60
C ARG A 96 -3.68 13.11 -1.18
N PRO A 97 -2.55 12.42 -0.92
CA PRO A 97 -1.34 13.06 -0.38
C PRO A 97 -0.77 14.17 -1.27
N THR A 98 -0.83 14.00 -2.58
CA THR A 98 -0.32 14.98 -3.55
C THR A 98 -1.12 16.29 -3.54
N THR A 99 -2.44 16.19 -3.44
CA THR A 99 -3.39 17.32 -3.34
C THR A 99 -3.08 18.15 -2.09
N ASN A 100 -2.87 17.48 -0.96
CA ASN A 100 -2.59 18.15 0.32
C ASN A 100 -1.29 18.93 0.26
N PHE A 101 -0.24 18.36 -0.33
CA PHE A 101 1.02 19.07 -0.52
C PHE A 101 0.86 20.32 -1.37
N VAL A 102 0.21 20.20 -2.54
CA VAL A 102 0.06 21.31 -3.48
C VAL A 102 -0.77 22.44 -2.88
N MET A 103 -1.87 22.10 -2.21
CA MET A 103 -2.75 23.06 -1.55
C MET A 103 -2.08 23.71 -0.33
N GLY A 104 -1.48 22.90 0.54
CA GLY A 104 -0.79 23.39 1.74
C GLY A 104 0.37 24.33 1.39
N LEU A 105 1.16 23.99 0.36
CA LEU A 105 2.22 24.87 -0.13
C LEU A 105 1.67 26.21 -0.63
N ALA A 106 0.58 26.19 -1.41
CA ALA A 106 -0.02 27.42 -1.92
C ALA A 106 -0.61 28.30 -0.80
N LEU A 107 -1.27 27.68 0.18
CA LEU A 107 -1.81 28.36 1.36
C LEU A 107 -0.71 29.03 2.18
N LEU A 108 0.34 28.30 2.57
CA LEU A 108 1.44 28.85 3.37
C LEU A 108 2.18 29.97 2.64
N VAL A 109 2.39 29.82 1.33
CA VAL A 109 3.02 30.87 0.51
C VAL A 109 2.13 32.11 0.47
N SER A 110 0.81 31.94 0.30
CA SER A 110 -0.13 33.06 0.24
C SER A 110 -0.22 33.78 1.59
N ASP A 111 -0.32 33.04 2.69
CA ASP A 111 -0.32 33.60 4.04
C ASP A 111 0.93 34.43 4.33
N GLN A 112 2.12 33.86 4.10
CA GLN A 112 3.38 34.58 4.35
C GLN A 112 3.65 35.74 3.40
N LEU A 113 3.00 35.75 2.23
CA LEU A 113 3.07 36.86 1.29
C LEU A 113 1.94 37.89 1.47
N ASN A 114 1.02 37.69 2.40
CA ASN A 114 -0.21 38.48 2.54
C ASN A 114 -1.01 38.53 1.22
N LEU A 115 -1.17 37.36 0.58
CA LEU A 115 -1.88 37.18 -0.70
C LEU A 115 -3.10 36.25 -0.55
N LEU A 116 -3.69 36.16 0.64
CA LEU A 116 -4.81 35.25 0.91
C LEU A 116 -6.08 35.63 0.12
N ASP A 117 -6.37 36.93 -0.01
CA ASP A 117 -7.54 37.40 -0.76
C ASP A 117 -7.41 37.09 -2.26
N GLU A 118 -6.21 37.26 -2.82
CA GLU A 118 -5.89 36.91 -4.21
C GLU A 118 -5.91 35.39 -4.41
N PHE A 119 -5.44 34.62 -3.43
CA PHE A 119 -5.49 33.17 -3.43
C PHE A 119 -6.93 32.65 -3.41
N ASP A 120 -7.80 33.19 -2.54
CA ASP A 120 -9.21 32.81 -2.49
C ASP A 120 -9.92 33.14 -3.81
N THR A 121 -9.64 34.33 -4.38
CA THR A 121 -10.17 34.72 -5.70
C THR A 121 -9.70 33.77 -6.81
N PHE A 122 -8.42 33.40 -6.80
CA PHE A 122 -7.87 32.42 -7.74
C PHE A 122 -8.52 31.05 -7.57
N MET A 123 -8.72 30.60 -6.33
CA MET A 123 -9.36 29.32 -6.03
C MET A 123 -10.81 29.27 -6.52
N ASP A 124 -11.59 30.33 -6.32
CA ASP A 124 -12.96 30.45 -6.82
C ASP A 124 -13.02 30.37 -8.35
N ALA A 125 -12.10 31.05 -9.05
CA ALA A 125 -12.00 30.99 -10.50
C ALA A 125 -11.54 29.60 -11.00
N TYR A 126 -10.52 29.04 -10.37
CA TYR A 126 -9.92 27.77 -10.74
C TYR A 126 -10.90 26.59 -10.55
N ASP A 127 -11.72 26.62 -9.50
CA ASP A 127 -12.80 25.64 -9.25
C ASP A 127 -13.92 25.73 -10.29
N VAL A 128 -14.27 26.95 -10.74
CA VAL A 128 -15.31 27.19 -11.73
C VAL A 128 -14.88 26.82 -13.16
N GLU A 129 -13.62 27.09 -13.55
CA GLU A 129 -13.12 26.82 -14.90
C GLU A 129 -12.76 25.35 -15.12
N ASN A 130 -12.25 24.64 -14.10
CA ASN A 130 -11.67 23.30 -14.28
C ASN A 130 -12.52 22.14 -13.73
N ARG A 131 -13.81 22.36 -13.38
CA ARG A 131 -14.86 21.44 -12.85
C ARG A 131 -14.62 19.90 -12.90
N ARG A 132 -13.54 19.41 -12.30
CA ARG A 132 -13.08 18.02 -12.06
C ARG A 132 -11.58 18.06 -11.66
N LEU A 133 -11.23 18.64 -10.51
CA LEU A 133 -9.81 18.92 -10.26
C LEU A 133 -9.03 17.79 -9.59
N PHE A 134 -7.98 17.37 -10.30
CA PHE A 134 -6.72 16.90 -9.74
C PHE A 134 -5.85 18.14 -9.49
N LEU A 135 -5.39 18.37 -8.26
CA LEU A 135 -4.37 19.39 -7.98
C LEU A 135 -3.01 18.81 -8.42
N ASP A 136 -2.47 19.31 -9.53
CA ASP A 136 -1.26 18.80 -10.18
C ASP A 136 -0.19 19.90 -10.38
N ALA A 137 0.90 19.60 -11.08
CA ALA A 137 1.97 20.57 -11.35
C ALA A 137 1.53 21.81 -12.15
N ARG A 138 0.39 21.78 -12.86
CA ARG A 138 -0.17 22.95 -13.55
C ARG A 138 -0.86 23.89 -12.59
N PHE A 139 -1.47 23.37 -11.52
CA PHE A 139 -2.01 24.21 -10.46
C PHE A 139 -0.91 25.08 -9.85
N LEU A 140 0.22 24.49 -9.44
CA LEU A 140 1.34 25.27 -8.90
C LEU A 140 1.86 26.30 -9.91
N GLU A 141 1.92 25.93 -11.19
CA GLU A 141 2.33 26.87 -12.24
C GLU A 141 1.38 28.08 -12.34
N SER A 142 0.07 27.84 -12.43
CA SER A 142 -0.95 28.90 -12.48
C SER A 142 -0.98 29.74 -11.21
N PHE A 143 -1.01 29.10 -10.03
CA PHE A 143 -1.00 29.78 -8.74
C PHE A 143 0.21 30.72 -8.62
N PHE A 144 1.42 30.22 -8.89
CA PHE A 144 2.61 31.05 -8.77
C PHE A 144 2.67 32.16 -9.83
N LEU A 145 2.08 32.01 -11.01
CA LEU A 145 2.05 33.07 -12.02
C LEU A 145 0.99 34.13 -11.71
N GLU A 146 -0.23 33.68 -11.47
CA GLU A 146 -1.44 34.52 -11.41
C GLU A 146 -1.63 35.15 -10.03
N VAL A 147 -1.19 34.48 -8.96
CA VAL A 147 -1.27 35.00 -7.59
C VAL A 147 0.07 35.58 -7.17
N VAL A 148 1.14 34.79 -7.23
CA VAL A 148 2.42 35.21 -6.64
C VAL A 148 3.16 36.21 -7.54
N VAL A 149 3.55 35.84 -8.76
CA VAL A 149 4.33 36.71 -9.66
C VAL A 149 3.58 37.99 -10.03
N ALA A 150 2.26 37.91 -10.25
CA ALA A 150 1.42 39.04 -10.61
C ALA A 150 1.38 40.13 -9.54
N ASN A 151 1.45 39.75 -8.26
CA ASN A 151 1.35 40.66 -7.11
C ASN A 151 2.69 40.94 -6.43
N LEU A 152 3.81 40.50 -7.02
CA LEU A 152 5.16 40.78 -6.52
C LEU A 152 5.84 41.91 -7.30
N ASP A 153 6.27 42.96 -6.61
CA ASP A 153 7.07 44.04 -7.21
C ASP A 153 8.56 43.71 -7.26
N ASN A 154 9.07 43.01 -6.26
CA ASN A 154 10.49 42.70 -6.07
C ASN A 154 10.79 41.21 -6.21
N LYS A 155 12.07 40.85 -6.22
CA LYS A 155 12.52 39.46 -6.16
C LYS A 155 12.14 38.86 -4.80
N THR A 156 11.59 37.65 -4.84
CA THR A 156 11.15 36.89 -3.67
C THR A 156 11.89 35.56 -3.60
N ILE A 157 12.47 35.25 -2.44
CA ILE A 157 13.14 33.98 -2.16
C ILE A 157 12.31 33.17 -1.16
N LEU A 158 11.94 31.95 -1.56
CA LEU A 158 11.18 31.00 -0.77
C LEU A 158 12.14 29.97 -0.18
N PHE A 159 12.35 30.03 1.13
CA PHE A 159 13.10 29.03 1.89
C PHE A 159 12.13 27.91 2.27
N ILE A 160 12.22 26.78 1.57
CA ILE A 160 11.42 25.58 1.87
C ILE A 160 12.17 24.76 2.93
N ASP A 161 11.70 24.87 4.16
CA ASP A 161 12.27 24.21 5.34
C ASP A 161 11.65 22.83 5.59
N GLU A 162 12.42 21.98 6.28
CA GLU A 162 12.08 20.56 6.52
C GLU A 162 11.69 19.82 5.21
N ILE A 163 12.43 20.07 4.11
CA ILE A 163 12.12 19.52 2.77
C ILE A 163 12.03 17.98 2.76
N ASP A 164 12.71 17.27 3.67
CA ASP A 164 12.62 15.82 3.79
C ASP A 164 11.19 15.34 4.10
N ARG A 165 10.35 16.20 4.70
CA ARG A 165 8.94 15.90 4.97
C ARG A 165 8.12 15.69 3.70
N ILE A 166 8.61 16.13 2.53
CA ILE A 166 7.98 15.88 1.23
C ILE A 166 7.73 14.38 0.96
N ARG A 167 8.51 13.49 1.57
CA ARG A 167 8.35 12.03 1.50
C ARG A 167 7.02 11.52 2.05
N HIS A 168 6.38 12.26 2.96
CA HIS A 168 5.06 11.90 3.50
C HIS A 168 3.94 12.12 2.46
N PHE A 169 4.22 12.86 1.39
CA PHE A 169 3.28 13.17 0.32
C PHE A 169 3.67 12.41 -0.95
N SER A 170 3.07 11.24 -1.16
CA SER A 170 3.31 10.42 -2.37
C SER A 170 3.14 11.24 -3.65
N GLY A 171 4.14 11.24 -4.53
CA GLY A 171 4.14 11.98 -5.80
C GLY A 171 4.42 13.48 -5.72
N ALA A 172 4.58 14.06 -4.52
CA ALA A 172 4.80 15.50 -4.36
C ALA A 172 6.20 15.96 -4.82
N LEU A 173 7.21 15.12 -4.63
CA LEU A 173 8.58 15.44 -4.99
C LEU A 173 8.74 15.61 -6.51
N GLU A 174 8.11 14.74 -7.29
CA GLU A 174 8.11 14.82 -8.76
C GLU A 174 7.43 16.10 -9.25
N ILE A 175 6.31 16.48 -8.61
CA ILE A 175 5.59 17.72 -8.91
C ILE A 175 6.45 18.94 -8.57
N LEU A 176 6.99 19.01 -7.36
CA LEU A 176 7.82 20.14 -6.92
C LEU A 176 9.06 20.25 -7.83
N THR A 177 9.70 19.14 -8.16
CA THR A 177 10.88 19.15 -9.02
C THR A 177 10.55 19.60 -10.45
N GLY A 178 9.44 19.11 -11.02
CA GLY A 178 8.94 19.56 -12.32
C GLY A 178 8.61 21.05 -12.34
N PHE A 179 8.04 21.57 -11.26
CA PHE A 179 7.75 22.99 -11.09
C PHE A 179 9.04 23.83 -10.94
N CYS A 180 9.99 23.41 -10.11
CA CYS A 180 11.29 24.08 -9.96
C CYS A 180 12.05 24.20 -11.29
N LEU A 181 12.01 23.16 -12.14
CA LEU A 181 12.61 23.22 -13.48
C LEU A 181 11.98 24.32 -14.33
N LYS A 182 10.64 24.52 -14.26
CA LYS A 182 9.95 25.60 -14.96
C LYS A 182 10.36 26.97 -14.42
N VAL A 183 10.43 27.11 -13.09
CA VAL A 183 10.84 28.37 -12.42
C VAL A 183 12.23 28.83 -12.88
N PHE A 184 13.14 27.90 -13.13
CA PHE A 184 14.51 28.21 -13.58
C PHE A 184 14.65 28.38 -15.10
N THR A 185 13.74 27.81 -15.90
CA THR A 185 13.86 27.85 -17.36
C THR A 185 13.00 28.91 -18.03
N LYS A 186 11.91 29.34 -17.38
CA LYS A 186 10.96 30.31 -17.93
C LYS A 186 11.19 31.72 -17.38
N SER A 187 11.18 32.71 -18.26
CA SER A 187 11.42 34.12 -17.95
C SER A 187 10.36 34.75 -17.04
N GLU A 188 9.16 34.19 -17.06
CA GLU A 188 7.97 34.61 -16.33
C GLU A 188 8.16 34.45 -14.82
N PHE A 189 8.95 33.47 -14.39
CA PHE A 189 9.26 33.21 -12.98
C PHE A 189 10.54 33.90 -12.48
N ARG A 190 11.11 34.86 -13.23
CA ARG A 190 12.37 35.53 -12.84
C ARG A 190 12.33 36.21 -11.47
N LYS A 191 11.14 36.54 -10.96
CA LYS A 191 10.93 37.17 -9.65
C LYS A 191 10.95 36.17 -8.49
N ILE A 192 10.93 34.85 -8.72
CA ILE A 192 10.81 33.84 -7.67
C ILE A 192 12.01 32.90 -7.69
N ARG A 193 12.58 32.65 -6.51
CA ARG A 193 13.65 31.66 -6.31
C ARG A 193 13.39 30.82 -5.08
N PHE A 194 14.02 29.64 -5.06
CA PHE A 194 13.89 28.66 -3.99
C PHE A 194 15.24 28.41 -3.33
N VAL A 195 15.22 28.22 -2.01
CA VAL A 195 16.28 27.61 -1.22
C VAL A 195 15.65 26.42 -0.50
N PHE A 196 16.21 25.22 -0.63
CA PHE A 196 15.72 24.04 0.07
C PHE A 196 16.55 23.79 1.31
N VAL A 197 15.91 23.41 2.40
CA VAL A 197 16.56 23.19 3.69
C VAL A 197 16.08 21.87 4.27
N GLY A 198 17.02 21.02 4.67
CA GLY A 198 16.69 19.69 5.19
C GLY A 198 17.82 18.95 5.90
N LEU A 199 17.57 17.68 6.16
CA LEU A 199 18.51 16.68 6.64
C LEU A 199 19.47 16.26 5.53
N ASN A 200 18.95 16.07 4.31
CA ASN A 200 19.70 15.47 3.22
C ASN A 200 19.69 16.30 1.94
N ASP A 201 20.62 15.95 1.06
CA ASP A 201 20.59 16.36 -0.33
C ASP A 201 19.35 15.80 -1.02
N VAL A 202 18.42 16.69 -1.38
CA VAL A 202 17.12 16.39 -2.01
C VAL A 202 17.27 15.57 -3.29
N ARG A 203 18.42 15.66 -3.98
CA ARG A 203 18.69 14.86 -5.18
C ARG A 203 18.68 13.36 -4.90
N ASN A 204 19.02 12.96 -3.68
CA ASN A 204 18.96 11.55 -3.24
C ASN A 204 17.53 11.07 -2.94
N LEU A 205 16.56 12.00 -2.87
CA LEU A 205 15.15 11.70 -2.68
C LEU A 205 14.45 11.37 -4.00
N ILE A 206 15.00 11.86 -5.11
CA ILE A 206 14.41 11.72 -6.45
C ILE A 206 14.65 10.30 -6.96
N SER A 207 13.58 9.52 -7.02
CA SER A 207 13.63 8.12 -7.44
C SER A 207 13.78 7.94 -8.96
N ASP A 208 13.18 8.86 -9.75
CA ASP A 208 13.28 8.85 -11.20
C ASP A 208 14.60 9.48 -11.68
N LYS A 209 15.52 8.62 -12.11
CA LYS A 209 16.83 9.01 -12.65
C LYS A 209 16.76 9.83 -13.94
N LYS A 210 15.59 9.96 -14.58
CA LYS A 210 15.39 10.80 -15.77
C LYS A 210 15.19 12.27 -15.44
N ILE A 211 14.87 12.59 -14.18
CA ILE A 211 14.69 13.96 -13.74
C ILE A 211 16.06 14.65 -13.67
N LYS A 212 16.18 15.80 -14.35
CA LYS A 212 17.40 16.61 -14.35
C LYS A 212 17.63 17.22 -12.98
N THR A 213 18.76 16.92 -12.35
CA THR A 213 19.13 17.43 -11.01
C THR A 213 20.22 18.50 -11.06
N GLU A 214 20.61 18.96 -12.25
CA GLU A 214 21.71 19.92 -12.46
C GLU A 214 21.39 21.31 -11.88
N ILE A 215 20.10 21.64 -11.72
CA ILE A 215 19.66 22.90 -11.11
C ILE A 215 19.87 22.95 -9.59
N TYR A 216 20.18 21.82 -8.94
CA TYR A 216 20.31 21.73 -7.49
C TYR A 216 21.78 21.80 -7.05
N SER A 217 22.08 22.71 -6.12
CA SER A 217 23.41 22.96 -5.56
C SER A 217 23.44 22.60 -4.07
N PRO A 218 23.87 21.39 -3.68
CA PRO A 218 23.91 20.96 -2.28
C PRO A 218 25.00 21.68 -1.49
N GLN A 219 24.64 22.13 -0.30
CA GLN A 219 25.47 22.86 0.65
C GLN A 219 25.38 22.15 2.02
N HIS A 220 26.38 21.34 2.34
CA HIS A 220 26.44 20.61 3.61
C HIS A 220 26.99 21.50 4.72
N ILE A 221 26.17 21.83 5.73
CA ILE A 221 26.61 22.63 6.88
C ILE A 221 27.59 21.84 7.77
N PRO A 222 28.82 22.34 8.01
CA PRO A 222 29.82 21.62 8.81
C PRO A 222 29.62 21.83 10.32
N ASP A 223 30.18 20.93 11.12
CA ASP A 223 30.42 21.16 12.55
C ASP A 223 31.45 22.28 12.75
N PHE A 224 31.53 22.85 13.95
CA PHE A 224 32.59 23.81 14.29
C PHE A 224 33.94 23.09 14.40
N ASP A 225 34.99 23.71 13.86
CA ASP A 225 36.33 23.13 13.89
C ASP A 225 37.09 23.59 15.14
N SER A 226 37.41 22.65 16.03
CA SER A 226 38.23 22.92 17.22
C SER A 226 39.68 23.25 16.91
N ALA A 227 40.12 23.03 15.66
CA ALA A 227 41.43 23.44 15.17
C ALA A 227 41.47 24.89 14.67
N SER A 228 40.32 25.55 14.43
CA SER A 228 40.25 26.97 14.07
C SER A 228 40.36 27.85 15.32
N PRO A 229 41.46 28.61 15.49
CA PRO A 229 41.61 29.49 16.64
C PRO A 229 40.50 30.55 16.72
N GLU A 230 40.06 31.07 15.58
CA GLU A 230 39.03 32.12 15.51
C GLU A 230 37.69 31.64 16.06
N ILE A 231 37.28 30.41 15.69
CA ILE A 231 36.03 29.80 16.17
C ILE A 231 36.12 29.50 17.67
N VAL A 232 37.22 28.92 18.13
CA VAL A 232 37.43 28.62 19.56
C VAL A 232 37.43 29.90 20.38
N GLU A 233 38.10 30.96 19.92
CA GLU A 233 38.11 32.26 20.58
C GLU A 233 36.72 32.92 20.62
N ALA A 234 35.96 32.82 19.52
CA ALA A 234 34.61 33.38 19.45
C ALA A 234 33.67 32.77 20.49
N PHE A 235 33.70 31.43 20.63
CA PHE A 235 32.98 30.77 21.71
C PHE A 235 33.57 31.13 23.08
N ALA A 236 34.90 31.07 23.26
CA ALA A 236 35.56 31.34 24.54
C ALA A 236 35.15 32.69 25.17
N ARG A 237 34.82 33.72 24.37
CA ARG A 237 34.30 35.02 24.86
C ARG A 237 33.05 34.89 25.74
N GLY A 238 32.20 33.89 25.50
CA GLY A 238 30.99 33.65 26.28
C GLY A 238 31.24 33.05 27.67
N LEU A 239 32.45 32.54 27.97
CA LEU A 239 32.81 32.02 29.30
C LEU A 239 33.13 33.18 30.27
N THR A 240 32.11 33.87 30.73
CA THR A 240 32.26 35.13 31.49
C THR A 240 32.64 34.93 32.95
N HIS A 241 32.48 33.72 33.50
CA HIS A 241 32.86 33.36 34.88
C HIS A 241 34.35 33.01 35.04
N ILE A 242 35.14 33.09 33.97
CA ILE A 242 36.57 32.81 33.95
C ILE A 242 37.30 34.09 33.55
N ASP A 243 38.38 34.46 34.22
CA ASP A 243 39.11 35.70 33.88
C ASP A 243 40.23 35.47 32.86
N SER A 244 40.93 34.33 32.94
CA SER A 244 42.09 34.03 32.09
C SER A 244 41.70 33.68 30.64
N PRO A 245 42.11 34.46 29.62
CA PRO A 245 41.80 34.18 28.22
C PRO A 245 42.35 32.83 27.74
N ALA A 246 43.59 32.48 28.13
CA ALA A 246 44.20 31.19 27.81
C ALA A 246 43.39 30.03 28.38
N LYS A 247 42.88 30.17 29.61
CA LYS A 247 42.04 29.16 30.26
C LYS A 247 40.68 29.02 29.57
N LYS A 248 40.06 30.13 29.15
CA LYS A 248 38.81 30.09 28.36
C LYS A 248 39.01 29.32 27.05
N TYR A 249 40.11 29.61 26.35
CA TYR A 249 40.46 28.96 25.10
C TYR A 249 40.63 27.45 25.28
N GLU A 250 41.44 27.02 26.25
CA GLU A 250 41.68 25.59 26.50
C GLU A 250 40.41 24.84 26.87
N LEU A 251 39.57 25.40 27.76
CA LEU A 251 38.32 24.78 28.17
C LEU A 251 37.31 24.71 27.03
N CYS A 252 37.19 25.79 26.25
CA CYS A 252 36.30 25.81 25.09
C CYS A 252 36.74 24.77 24.03
N LYS A 253 38.04 24.71 23.74
CA LYS A 253 38.62 23.71 22.84
C LYS A 253 38.31 22.28 23.32
N HIS A 254 38.48 22.02 24.62
CA HIS A 254 38.16 20.72 25.22
C HIS A 254 36.67 20.36 25.04
N VAL A 255 35.75 21.30 25.25
CA VAL A 255 34.31 21.08 25.00
C VAL A 255 34.06 20.76 23.52
N MET A 256 34.69 21.48 22.59
CA MET A 256 34.53 21.23 21.16
C MET A 256 35.11 19.87 20.75
N GLU A 257 36.25 19.45 21.28
CA GLU A 257 36.82 18.13 21.03
C GLU A 257 35.89 17.00 21.51
N PHE A 258 35.27 17.16 22.68
CA PHE A 258 34.32 16.19 23.23
C PHE A 258 33.01 16.10 22.42
N THR A 259 32.49 17.25 21.99
CA THR A 259 31.25 17.36 21.21
C THR A 259 31.45 17.23 19.71
N GLY A 260 32.71 17.16 19.25
CA GLY A 260 33.09 17.22 17.84
C GLY A 260 32.70 18.53 17.16
N GLY A 261 32.52 19.61 17.93
CA GLY A 261 32.07 20.91 17.45
C GLY A 261 30.60 20.96 17.06
N GLN A 262 29.79 19.99 17.52
CA GLN A 262 28.36 19.99 17.23
C GLN A 262 27.72 21.23 17.89
N PRO A 263 27.02 22.10 17.13
CA PRO A 263 26.65 23.44 17.59
C PRO A 263 25.80 23.47 18.87
N TYR A 264 24.78 22.62 18.93
CA TYR A 264 23.84 22.59 20.06
C TYR A 264 24.50 22.06 21.33
N LEU A 265 25.24 20.94 21.24
CA LEU A 265 25.93 20.31 22.36
C LEU A 265 27.08 21.19 22.88
N THR A 266 27.80 21.87 21.98
CA THR A 266 28.85 22.83 22.35
C THR A 266 28.24 23.96 23.18
N ASN A 267 27.18 24.60 22.68
CA ASN A 267 26.48 25.66 23.42
C ASN A 267 25.90 25.17 24.74
N LEU A 268 25.29 23.98 24.75
CA LEU A 268 24.66 23.39 25.92
C LEU A 268 25.65 23.15 27.06
N ILE A 269 26.82 22.57 26.77
CA ILE A 269 27.85 22.33 27.79
C ILE A 269 28.48 23.65 28.24
N LEU A 270 28.75 24.58 27.32
CA LEU A 270 29.32 25.88 27.69
C LEU A 270 28.35 26.68 28.58
N ALA A 271 27.05 26.67 28.28
CA ALA A 271 26.01 27.26 29.13
C ALA A 271 26.02 26.63 30.53
N GLU A 272 26.00 25.31 30.62
CA GLU A 272 26.01 24.61 31.92
C GLU A 272 27.33 24.83 32.68
N SER A 273 28.45 25.01 31.98
CA SER A 273 29.74 25.32 32.61
C SER A 273 29.72 26.66 33.35
N ILE A 274 28.98 27.66 32.82
CA ILE A 274 28.75 28.93 33.49
C ILE A 274 27.87 28.72 34.72
N ILE A 275 26.76 27.99 34.58
CA ILE A 275 25.79 27.75 35.66
C ILE A 275 26.43 27.00 36.84
N SER A 276 27.23 25.99 36.54
CA SER A 276 27.91 25.16 37.55
C SER A 276 29.23 25.76 38.06
N GLY A 277 29.72 26.85 37.46
CA GLY A 277 31.01 27.45 37.80
C GLY A 277 32.22 26.58 37.41
N ALA A 278 32.06 25.65 36.47
CA ALA A 278 33.14 24.78 36.01
C ALA A 278 34.25 25.62 35.35
N ASN A 279 35.46 25.54 35.89
CA ASN A 279 36.58 26.40 35.52
C ASN A 279 37.87 25.63 35.21
N ASN A 280 37.86 24.30 35.19
CA ASN A 280 39.01 23.46 34.86
C ASN A 280 38.57 22.17 34.15
N ALA A 281 39.51 21.44 33.56
CA ALA A 281 39.24 20.24 32.78
C ALA A 281 38.52 19.14 33.58
N VAL A 282 38.91 18.91 34.84
CA VAL A 282 38.29 17.88 35.69
C VAL A 282 36.81 18.17 35.94
N GLN A 283 36.45 19.43 36.14
CA GLN A 283 35.05 19.84 36.29
C GLN A 283 34.26 19.69 34.99
N LEU A 284 34.88 19.99 33.83
CA LEU A 284 34.25 19.75 32.52
C LEU A 284 34.06 18.26 32.24
N ASP A 285 35.02 17.41 32.57
CA ASP A 285 34.91 15.95 32.43
C ASP A 285 33.75 15.39 33.26
N SER A 286 33.50 15.99 34.43
CA SER A 286 32.30 15.67 35.21
C SER A 286 31.02 16.06 34.47
N LEU A 287 30.95 17.26 33.87
CA LEU A 287 29.80 17.68 33.06
C LEU A 287 29.62 16.79 31.81
N PHE A 288 30.70 16.37 31.17
CA PHE A 288 30.65 15.43 30.03
C PHE A 288 30.04 14.09 30.43
N SER A 289 30.43 13.59 31.60
CA SER A 289 29.92 12.34 32.16
C SER A 289 28.43 12.45 32.52
N GLU A 290 28.03 13.57 33.13
CA GLU A 290 26.63 13.86 33.44
C GLU A 290 25.78 13.98 32.18
N LEU A 291 26.21 14.74 31.17
CA LEU A 291 25.49 14.87 29.90
C LEU A 291 25.40 13.53 29.16
N SER A 292 26.45 12.73 29.19
CA SER A 292 26.43 11.36 28.63
C SER A 292 25.39 10.50 29.35
N LEU A 293 25.28 10.62 30.68
CA LEU A 293 24.28 9.89 31.48
C LEU A 293 22.85 10.37 31.17
N VAL A 294 22.65 11.68 31.01
CA VAL A 294 21.36 12.27 30.58
C VAL A 294 20.97 11.72 29.21
N GLY A 295 21.91 11.66 28.26
CA GLY A 295 21.68 11.05 26.95
C GLY A 295 21.30 9.57 27.04
N LYS A 296 22.04 8.77 27.83
CA LYS A 296 21.74 7.33 28.02
C LYS A 296 20.38 7.09 28.64
N LYS A 297 20.01 7.87 29.66
CA LYS A 297 18.74 7.71 30.38
C LYS A 297 17.56 8.39 29.71
N LYS A 298 17.81 9.25 28.70
CA LYS A 298 16.82 10.14 28.09
C LYS A 298 15.98 10.87 29.14
N ALA A 299 16.63 11.32 30.21
CA ALA A 299 15.98 11.93 31.36
C ALA A 299 15.88 13.45 31.19
N GLU A 300 14.79 14.04 31.66
CA GLU A 300 14.71 15.48 31.89
C GLU A 300 15.43 15.82 33.22
N GLY A 301 16.15 16.95 33.24
CA GLY A 301 16.93 17.36 34.40
C GLY A 301 17.95 18.45 34.05
N LYS A 302 19.16 18.34 34.63
CA LYS A 302 20.32 19.17 34.25
C LYS A 302 20.58 19.04 32.74
N PHE A 303 20.95 20.12 32.06
CA PHE A 303 20.99 20.24 30.58
C PHE A 303 19.60 20.21 29.90
N SER A 304 18.81 21.27 30.07
CA SER A 304 17.49 21.40 29.46
C SER A 304 17.52 21.24 27.94
N GLY A 305 16.62 20.43 27.40
CA GLY A 305 16.49 20.12 25.97
C GLY A 305 17.40 18.98 25.46
N ALA A 306 18.39 18.53 26.25
CA ALA A 306 19.35 17.50 25.81
C ALA A 306 18.67 16.18 25.43
N LYS A 307 17.59 15.82 26.13
CA LYS A 307 16.75 14.66 25.84
C LYS A 307 16.29 14.65 24.37
N ILE A 308 15.75 15.78 23.89
CA ILE A 308 15.22 15.91 22.53
C ILE A 308 16.33 15.67 21.50
N HIS A 309 17.55 16.15 21.77
CA HIS A 309 18.71 15.92 20.90
C HIS A 309 19.06 14.44 20.81
N PHE A 310 19.18 13.75 21.94
CA PHE A 310 19.56 12.33 21.98
C PHE A 310 18.43 11.37 21.57
N GLU A 311 17.19 11.84 21.45
CA GLU A 311 16.09 11.09 20.84
C GLU A 311 16.08 11.17 19.30
N GLN A 312 16.72 12.19 18.71
CA GLN A 312 16.69 12.41 17.26
C GLN A 312 17.17 11.22 16.43
N PRO A 313 18.27 10.51 16.77
CA PRO A 313 18.74 9.41 15.92
C PRO A 313 17.71 8.29 15.77
N GLU A 314 17.01 7.91 16.86
CA GLU A 314 15.93 6.93 16.81
C GLU A 314 14.70 7.48 16.08
N ARG A 315 14.38 8.77 16.29
CA ARG A 315 13.24 9.43 15.65
C ARG A 315 13.41 9.52 14.13
N VAL A 316 14.59 9.91 13.64
CA VAL A 316 14.93 9.95 12.21
C VAL A 316 14.78 8.57 11.57
N LEU A 317 15.24 7.51 12.24
CA LEU A 317 15.11 6.15 11.70
C LEU A 317 13.68 5.59 11.78
N THR A 318 12.83 6.16 12.64
CA THR A 318 11.44 5.71 12.81
C THR A 318 10.48 6.48 11.91
N GLU A 319 10.67 7.80 11.78
CA GLU A 319 9.82 8.69 11.00
C GLU A 319 10.31 8.82 9.56
N ASP A 320 11.60 9.05 9.35
CA ASP A 320 12.15 9.48 8.05
C ASP A 320 12.75 8.30 7.23
N TYR A 321 13.20 7.23 7.90
CA TYR A 321 13.86 6.05 7.28
C TYR A 321 13.46 4.68 7.89
N PRO A 322 12.15 4.37 8.04
CA PRO A 322 11.69 3.15 8.71
C PRO A 322 12.22 1.85 8.09
N ASP A 323 12.33 1.79 6.75
CA ASP A 323 12.75 0.58 6.03
C ASP A 323 14.27 0.31 6.08
N HIS A 324 15.05 1.30 6.54
CA HIS A 324 16.51 1.20 6.60
C HIS A 324 17.04 1.12 8.04
N ARG A 325 16.17 1.29 9.03
CA ARG A 325 16.47 1.33 10.46
C ARG A 325 17.42 0.21 10.91
N ASP A 326 17.09 -1.04 10.58
CA ASP A 326 17.83 -2.22 11.05
C ASP A 326 19.25 -2.27 10.48
N ARG A 327 19.38 -1.97 9.19
CA ARG A 327 20.67 -1.94 8.49
C ARG A 327 21.55 -0.77 8.97
N VAL A 328 20.94 0.37 9.31
CA VAL A 328 21.64 1.50 9.92
C VAL A 328 22.20 1.11 11.29
N PHE A 329 21.42 0.50 12.17
CA PHE A 329 21.92 0.07 13.48
C PHE A 329 23.02 -0.99 13.38
N LEU A 330 22.88 -1.97 12.49
CA LEU A 330 23.92 -2.95 12.20
C LEU A 330 25.23 -2.30 11.74
N SER A 331 25.12 -1.29 10.86
CA SER A 331 26.28 -0.57 10.35
C SER A 331 26.92 0.30 11.43
N TYR A 332 26.12 0.97 12.26
CA TYR A 332 26.61 1.74 13.40
C TYR A 332 27.31 0.86 14.45
N GLY A 333 26.82 -0.35 14.69
CA GLY A 333 27.51 -1.33 15.54
C GLY A 333 28.93 -1.63 15.07
N ARG A 334 29.15 -1.79 13.77
CA ARG A 334 30.50 -1.98 13.21
C ARG A 334 31.39 -0.76 13.39
N VAL A 335 30.82 0.44 13.29
CA VAL A 335 31.54 1.70 13.58
C VAL A 335 31.98 1.75 15.04
N GLN A 336 31.13 1.32 15.98
CA GLN A 336 31.49 1.22 17.40
C GLN A 336 32.55 0.16 17.68
N GLU A 337 32.48 -1.01 17.02
CA GLU A 337 33.42 -2.12 17.22
C GLU A 337 34.80 -1.86 16.61
N SER A 338 34.86 -1.26 15.43
CA SER A 338 36.10 -1.14 14.64
C SER A 338 36.56 0.31 14.40
N GLY A 339 35.86 1.30 14.96
CA GLY A 339 36.14 2.72 14.78
C GLY A 339 35.74 3.28 13.41
N HIS A 340 35.37 2.41 12.46
CA HIS A 340 34.90 2.81 11.13
C HIS A 340 34.00 1.75 10.48
N ALA A 341 33.27 2.09 9.42
CA ALA A 341 32.61 1.10 8.57
C ALA A 341 32.64 1.50 7.10
N SER A 342 32.96 0.56 6.21
CA SER A 342 32.82 0.77 4.76
C SER A 342 31.35 0.89 4.38
N LYS A 343 31.06 1.66 3.32
CA LYS A 343 29.71 1.73 2.76
C LYS A 343 29.22 0.34 2.35
N MET A 344 28.04 -0.06 2.83
CA MET A 344 27.33 -1.22 2.27
C MET A 344 26.62 -0.77 1.00
N GLY A 345 26.86 -1.45 -0.13
CA GLY A 345 26.30 -1.07 -1.44
C GLY A 345 24.77 -1.05 -1.57
N SER A 346 24.02 -1.49 -0.55
CA SER A 346 22.55 -1.50 -0.51
C SER A 346 21.92 -0.64 0.60
N LEU A 347 22.73 0.07 1.40
CA LEU A 347 22.23 1.01 2.42
C LEU A 347 22.25 2.43 1.83
N PRO A 348 21.15 3.21 1.87
CA PRO A 348 21.21 4.60 1.45
C PRO A 348 22.12 5.39 2.40
N ASP A 349 23.22 5.95 1.87
CA ASP A 349 24.15 6.79 2.63
C ASP A 349 23.43 7.92 3.40
N ALA A 350 22.35 8.45 2.82
CA ALA A 350 21.48 9.44 3.43
C ALA A 350 20.90 8.99 4.79
N ALA A 351 20.45 7.73 4.90
CA ALA A 351 19.86 7.21 6.14
C ALA A 351 20.88 7.17 7.29
N MET A 352 22.12 6.76 6.98
CA MET A 352 23.20 6.65 7.96
C MET A 352 23.63 8.03 8.46
N LEU A 353 23.84 8.98 7.54
CA LEU A 353 24.27 10.35 7.88
C LEU A 353 23.17 11.16 8.59
N ALA A 354 21.90 10.97 8.23
CA ALA A 354 20.77 11.67 8.84
C ALA A 354 20.63 11.41 10.35
N THR A 355 21.12 10.27 10.85
CA THR A 355 21.15 9.97 12.30
C THR A 355 22.00 10.95 13.10
N GLY A 356 23.03 11.55 12.47
CA GLY A 356 24.04 12.37 13.14
C GLY A 356 25.00 11.63 14.06
N LEU A 357 24.92 10.30 14.14
CA LEU A 357 25.84 9.49 14.96
C LEU A 357 27.23 9.35 14.31
N VAL A 358 27.28 9.44 12.98
CA VAL A 358 28.49 9.30 12.19
C VAL A 358 28.69 10.47 11.26
N LYS A 359 29.93 10.65 10.82
CA LYS A 359 30.30 11.51 9.70
C LYS A 359 31.01 10.70 8.62
N ARG A 360 31.03 11.24 7.41
CA ARG A 360 31.80 10.66 6.30
C ARG A 360 33.24 11.10 6.39
N PHE A 361 34.15 10.13 6.33
CA PHE A 361 35.58 10.37 6.14
C PHE A 361 36.05 9.46 5.01
N GLU A 362 36.41 10.06 3.87
CA GLU A 362 36.68 9.34 2.62
C GLU A 362 35.50 8.39 2.26
N ASP A 363 35.79 7.10 2.06
CA ASP A 363 34.80 6.06 1.73
C ASP A 363 34.25 5.31 2.96
N ARG A 364 34.47 5.84 4.17
CA ARG A 364 34.06 5.21 5.43
C ARG A 364 33.18 6.11 6.29
N TYR A 365 32.39 5.46 7.14
CA TYR A 365 31.72 6.08 8.27
C TYR A 365 32.62 6.04 9.48
N VAL A 366 32.77 7.16 10.17
CA VAL A 366 33.49 7.27 11.46
C VAL A 366 32.57 7.90 12.50
N PRO A 367 32.77 7.65 13.80
CA PRO A 367 32.02 8.32 14.84
C PRO A 367 32.09 9.84 14.66
N ARG A 368 30.95 10.52 14.78
CA ARG A 368 30.93 11.98 14.57
C ARG A 368 31.71 12.71 15.65
N ALA A 369 31.49 12.31 16.91
CA ALA A 369 32.09 12.91 18.10
C ALA A 369 32.15 11.90 19.27
N PRO A 370 33.08 12.08 20.22
CA PRO A 370 33.20 11.24 21.42
C PRO A 370 31.90 11.07 22.22
N ILE A 371 31.11 12.15 22.37
CA ILE A 371 29.85 12.11 23.11
C ILE A 371 28.84 11.11 22.53
N TYR A 372 28.76 10.98 21.20
CA TYR A 372 27.84 10.05 20.56
C TYR A 372 28.23 8.59 20.83
N SER A 373 29.51 8.27 20.81
CA SER A 373 29.98 6.92 21.19
C SER A 373 29.77 6.63 22.67
N ARG A 374 29.80 7.64 23.54
CA ARG A 374 29.49 7.46 24.95
C ARG A 374 28.01 7.23 25.20
N VAL A 375 27.11 7.92 24.49
CA VAL A 375 25.65 7.82 24.68
C VAL A 375 25.06 6.62 23.95
N PHE A 376 25.39 6.45 22.68
CA PHE A 376 24.92 5.39 21.80
C PHE A 376 25.96 4.28 21.75
N ASP A 377 26.15 3.66 22.91
CA ASP A 377 27.15 2.63 23.15
C ASP A 377 26.61 1.22 22.76
N PRO A 378 27.42 0.15 22.88
CA PRO A 378 26.97 -1.20 22.62
C PRO A 378 25.77 -1.65 23.47
N VAL A 379 25.58 -1.11 24.67
CA VAL A 379 24.43 -1.44 25.54
C VAL A 379 23.15 -0.87 24.92
N TRP A 380 23.18 0.37 24.43
CA TRP A 380 22.05 0.96 23.71
C TRP A 380 21.72 0.20 22.43
N LEU A 381 22.73 -0.26 21.68
CA LEU A 381 22.51 -1.08 20.49
C LEU A 381 21.80 -2.40 20.81
N GLU A 382 22.17 -3.04 21.92
CA GLU A 382 21.54 -4.28 22.36
C GLU A 382 20.10 -4.05 22.87
N ASP A 383 19.86 -2.98 23.63
CA ASP A 383 18.50 -2.58 24.03
C ASP A 383 17.60 -2.29 22.81
N ILE A 384 18.14 -1.66 21.77
CA ILE A 384 17.41 -1.50 20.51
C ILE A 384 17.11 -2.84 19.85
N ARG A 385 18.09 -3.76 19.78
CA ARG A 385 17.87 -5.11 19.22
C ARG A 385 16.80 -5.85 20.00
N GLU A 386 16.82 -5.80 21.33
CA GLU A 386 15.77 -6.39 22.17
C GLU A 386 14.41 -5.73 21.95
N ARG A 387 14.34 -4.40 21.93
CA ARG A 387 13.11 -3.65 21.62
C ARG A 387 12.60 -4.00 20.22
N MET A 388 13.48 -4.24 19.26
CA MET A 388 13.13 -4.67 17.91
C MET A 388 12.61 -6.09 17.88
N ILE A 389 13.27 -7.05 18.53
CA ILE A 389 12.76 -8.42 18.68
C ILE A 389 11.39 -8.41 19.36
N ARG A 390 11.18 -7.55 20.37
CA ARG A 390 9.87 -7.35 21.02
C ARG A 390 8.85 -6.65 20.13
N THR A 391 9.26 -5.67 19.32
CA THR A 391 8.40 -4.92 18.38
C THR A 391 8.05 -5.76 17.17
N GLU A 392 8.93 -6.65 16.72
CA GLU A 392 8.71 -7.63 15.68
C GLU A 392 7.87 -8.77 16.23
N ALA A 393 8.11 -9.24 17.45
CA ALA A 393 7.18 -10.12 18.17
C ALA A 393 5.84 -9.43 18.52
N GLN A 394 5.77 -8.09 18.57
CA GLN A 394 4.53 -7.30 18.76
C GLN A 394 3.84 -6.94 17.44
N ARG A 395 4.59 -6.76 16.33
CA ARG A 395 4.09 -6.64 14.95
C ARG A 395 3.58 -7.99 14.45
N THR A 396 4.21 -9.07 14.89
CA THR A 396 3.82 -10.47 14.71
C THR A 396 2.87 -10.95 15.81
N LYS A 397 2.61 -10.15 16.86
CA LYS A 397 1.38 -10.27 17.64
C LYS A 397 0.30 -9.50 16.92
N THR A 398 -0.48 -10.24 16.14
CA THR A 398 -1.84 -9.94 15.72
C THR A 398 -2.51 -8.94 16.68
N ILE A 399 -2.52 -7.64 16.34
CA ILE A 399 -3.55 -6.74 16.85
C ILE A 399 -4.83 -7.29 16.24
N VAL A 400 -5.50 -8.17 16.97
CA VAL A 400 -6.89 -8.52 16.69
C VAL A 400 -7.67 -7.25 16.94
N ARG A 401 -7.77 -6.40 15.92
CA ARG A 401 -8.77 -5.34 15.86
C ARG A 401 -10.12 -6.03 16.04
N THR A 402 -10.71 -5.89 17.23
CA THR A 402 -11.97 -6.57 17.59
C THR A 402 -13.17 -6.02 16.81
N ASP A 403 -13.01 -4.84 16.20
CA ASP A 403 -13.93 -4.14 15.31
C ASP A 403 -13.91 -4.63 13.86
N LEU A 404 -12.87 -5.37 13.43
CA LEU A 404 -12.82 -5.87 12.06
C LEU A 404 -13.74 -7.07 11.83
N PRO A 405 -14.39 -7.14 10.65
CA PRO A 405 -15.33 -8.20 10.34
C PRO A 405 -14.63 -9.56 10.26
N ARG A 406 -15.24 -10.58 10.86
CA ARG A 406 -14.72 -11.95 10.77
C ARG A 406 -14.95 -12.51 9.37
N VAL A 407 -13.92 -13.12 8.80
CA VAL A 407 -14.02 -13.80 7.49
C VAL A 407 -13.40 -15.18 7.60
N LEU A 408 -14.14 -16.20 7.18
CA LEU A 408 -13.64 -17.57 7.08
C LEU A 408 -12.69 -17.66 5.88
N LEU A 409 -11.45 -18.09 6.09
CA LEU A 409 -10.50 -18.39 5.03
C LEU A 409 -10.42 -19.91 4.90
N ALA A 410 -11.05 -20.43 3.86
CA ALA A 410 -11.11 -21.85 3.54
C ALA A 410 -10.02 -22.18 2.52
N ASN A 411 -8.96 -22.87 2.96
CA ASN A 411 -7.91 -23.32 2.05
C ASN A 411 -8.29 -24.67 1.43
N VAL A 412 -8.25 -24.75 0.10
CA VAL A 412 -8.47 -25.99 -0.67
C VAL A 412 -7.15 -26.46 -1.32
N GLY A 413 -6.20 -25.56 -1.56
CA GLY A 413 -4.93 -25.81 -2.26
C GLY A 413 -4.75 -24.91 -3.50
N GLY A 414 -3.89 -25.34 -4.42
CA GLY A 414 -3.54 -24.62 -5.65
C GLY A 414 -2.47 -23.53 -5.48
N THR A 415 -2.05 -22.94 -6.59
CA THR A 415 -0.90 -22.01 -6.72
C THR A 415 -0.88 -20.86 -5.71
N LEU A 416 -2.05 -20.40 -5.27
CA LEU A 416 -2.16 -19.32 -4.29
C LEU A 416 -1.53 -19.73 -2.96
N GLY A 417 -1.76 -20.97 -2.53
CA GLY A 417 -1.19 -21.52 -1.31
C GLY A 417 -0.16 -22.60 -1.62
N MET A 418 0.77 -22.36 -2.56
CA MET A 418 1.93 -23.22 -2.86
C MET A 418 3.24 -22.44 -2.67
N ASP A 419 4.27 -23.11 -2.14
CA ASP A 419 5.66 -22.66 -2.09
C ASP A 419 6.42 -23.10 -3.34
N VAL A 420 7.61 -22.55 -3.56
CA VAL A 420 8.54 -23.01 -4.61
C VAL A 420 9.75 -23.66 -3.96
N ASP A 421 10.04 -24.91 -4.33
CA ASP A 421 11.20 -25.63 -3.82
C ASP A 421 12.53 -25.15 -4.43
N ALA A 422 13.65 -25.73 -3.98
CA ALA A 422 14.98 -25.35 -4.44
C ALA A 422 15.22 -25.59 -5.96
N ASN A 423 14.37 -26.37 -6.62
CA ASN A 423 14.45 -26.68 -8.05
C ASN A 423 13.46 -25.83 -8.88
N GLY A 424 12.72 -24.91 -8.26
CA GLY A 424 11.72 -24.10 -8.96
C GLY A 424 10.35 -24.79 -9.13
N VAL A 425 10.11 -25.91 -8.46
CA VAL A 425 8.86 -26.68 -8.54
C VAL A 425 7.88 -26.19 -7.47
N LEU A 426 6.60 -26.07 -7.84
CA LEU A 426 5.53 -25.74 -6.89
C LEU A 426 5.27 -26.91 -5.95
N VAL A 427 5.29 -26.64 -4.65
CA VAL A 427 5.08 -27.62 -3.57
C VAL A 427 4.08 -27.06 -2.56
N ASP A 428 3.41 -27.93 -1.82
CA ASP A 428 2.52 -27.48 -0.76
C ASP A 428 3.30 -26.74 0.34
N PRO A 429 2.74 -25.65 0.91
CA PRO A 429 3.37 -24.88 1.96
C PRO A 429 3.36 -25.74 3.21
N LYS A 430 4.47 -25.72 3.94
CA LYS A 430 4.63 -26.54 5.15
C LYS A 430 3.64 -26.16 6.27
N ASP A 431 3.09 -24.95 6.22
CA ASP A 431 2.07 -24.46 7.16
C ASP A 431 1.13 -23.43 6.49
N PRO A 432 -0.14 -23.80 6.19
CA PRO A 432 -1.13 -22.87 5.65
C PRO A 432 -1.43 -21.68 6.55
N GLN A 433 -1.36 -21.85 7.88
CA GLN A 433 -1.56 -20.75 8.82
C GLN A 433 -0.45 -19.71 8.65
N LYS A 434 0.79 -20.17 8.51
CA LYS A 434 1.96 -19.33 8.24
C LYS A 434 1.83 -18.53 6.94
N PHE A 435 1.31 -19.14 5.86
CA PHE A 435 1.05 -18.44 4.60
C PHE A 435 0.08 -17.25 4.77
N PHE A 436 -0.98 -17.43 5.56
CA PHE A 436 -1.94 -16.35 5.85
C PHE A 436 -1.40 -15.33 6.85
N ASP A 437 -0.57 -15.77 7.81
CA ASP A 437 0.08 -14.90 8.79
C ASP A 437 1.16 -14.00 8.15
N GLU A 438 1.84 -14.50 7.11
CA GLU A 438 2.83 -13.75 6.31
C GLU A 438 2.17 -12.66 5.43
N MET A 439 0.86 -12.74 5.17
CA MET A 439 0.11 -11.69 4.49
C MET A 439 -0.27 -10.55 5.45
N THR A 440 0.74 -9.75 5.83
CA THR A 440 0.70 -8.59 6.75
C THR A 440 -0.44 -7.58 6.54
N ASN A 441 -1.10 -7.55 5.37
CA ASN A 441 -2.22 -6.64 5.08
C ASN A 441 -3.61 -7.25 5.29
N LEU A 442 -3.72 -8.58 5.38
CA LEU A 442 -5.02 -9.26 5.49
C LEU A 442 -5.68 -8.97 6.84
N THR A 443 -4.88 -8.96 7.91
CA THR A 443 -5.29 -8.66 9.29
C THR A 443 -5.67 -7.18 9.51
N ASN A 444 -5.30 -6.29 8.59
CA ASN A 444 -5.76 -4.90 8.58
C ASN A 444 -7.15 -4.72 7.94
N LEU A 445 -7.62 -5.72 7.18
CA LEU A 445 -8.89 -5.70 6.45
C LEU A 445 -9.97 -6.53 7.14
N ILE A 446 -9.60 -7.69 7.67
CA ILE A 446 -10.52 -8.70 8.21
C ILE A 446 -9.93 -9.35 9.46
N ARG A 447 -10.79 -9.98 10.27
CA ARG A 447 -10.38 -10.96 11.29
C ARG A 447 -10.46 -12.37 10.69
N PRO A 448 -9.34 -12.95 10.23
CA PRO A 448 -9.38 -14.24 9.55
C PRO A 448 -9.70 -15.37 10.52
N VAL A 449 -10.51 -16.32 10.05
CA VAL A 449 -10.71 -17.63 10.67
C VAL A 449 -10.24 -18.66 9.67
N VAL A 450 -9.01 -19.14 9.80
CA VAL A 450 -8.41 -20.08 8.85
C VAL A 450 -8.90 -21.50 9.14
N GLN A 451 -9.30 -22.20 8.09
CA GLN A 451 -9.70 -23.61 8.13
C GLN A 451 -9.26 -24.30 6.84
N SER A 452 -8.78 -25.53 6.94
CA SER A 452 -8.68 -26.39 5.76
C SER A 452 -10.08 -26.87 5.36
N ALA A 453 -10.44 -26.72 4.09
CA ALA A 453 -11.73 -27.16 3.57
C ALA A 453 -11.74 -28.65 3.19
N VAL A 454 -10.56 -29.20 2.92
CA VAL A 454 -10.30 -30.58 2.50
C VAL A 454 -9.25 -31.22 3.42
N SER A 455 -9.19 -32.56 3.44
CA SER A 455 -8.26 -33.30 4.30
C SER A 455 -6.79 -33.09 3.92
N THR A 456 -6.53 -32.88 2.64
CA THR A 456 -5.21 -32.60 2.10
C THR A 456 -5.38 -31.55 1.00
N PRO A 457 -4.71 -30.39 1.09
CA PRO A 457 -4.67 -29.44 -0.01
C PRO A 457 -4.31 -30.15 -1.31
N THR A 458 -4.98 -29.83 -2.40
CA THR A 458 -4.80 -30.56 -3.66
C THR A 458 -4.73 -29.61 -4.84
N ASP A 459 -4.14 -30.10 -5.93
CA ASP A 459 -4.12 -29.40 -7.20
C ASP A 459 -5.54 -29.22 -7.76
N GLY A 460 -5.78 -28.09 -8.43
CA GLY A 460 -7.09 -27.77 -9.01
C GLY A 460 -7.62 -28.86 -9.93
N ALA A 461 -6.75 -29.57 -10.66
CA ALA A 461 -7.13 -30.65 -11.56
C ALA A 461 -7.64 -31.91 -10.83
N ASN A 462 -7.30 -32.08 -9.55
CA ASN A 462 -7.67 -33.25 -8.75
C ASN A 462 -8.92 -33.01 -7.88
N ILE A 463 -9.57 -31.85 -8.01
CA ILE A 463 -10.79 -31.52 -7.27
C ILE A 463 -11.97 -32.37 -7.76
N THR A 464 -12.63 -33.04 -6.82
CA THR A 464 -13.76 -33.94 -7.06
C THR A 464 -15.07 -33.40 -6.46
N PRO A 465 -16.24 -33.99 -6.78
CA PRO A 465 -17.50 -33.64 -6.14
C PRO A 465 -17.48 -33.76 -4.61
N ASN A 466 -16.72 -34.70 -4.04
CA ASN A 466 -16.56 -34.85 -2.59
C ASN A 466 -15.87 -33.64 -1.95
N ASP A 467 -14.96 -32.98 -2.67
CA ASP A 467 -14.31 -31.76 -2.21
C ASP A 467 -15.31 -30.60 -2.21
N TRP A 468 -16.18 -30.51 -3.23
CA TRP A 468 -17.28 -29.53 -3.24
C TRP A 468 -18.23 -29.71 -2.05
N VAL A 469 -18.56 -30.97 -1.71
CA VAL A 469 -19.35 -31.30 -0.52
C VAL A 469 -18.65 -30.83 0.76
N SER A 470 -17.33 -31.04 0.85
CA SER A 470 -16.54 -30.68 2.02
C SER A 470 -16.47 -29.16 2.22
N ILE A 471 -16.23 -28.41 1.13
CA ILE A 471 -16.26 -26.95 1.12
C ILE A 471 -17.64 -26.43 1.53
N ALA A 472 -18.72 -26.95 0.94
CA ALA A 472 -20.08 -26.53 1.25
C ALA A 472 -20.47 -26.83 2.71
N LYS A 473 -20.08 -28.01 3.23
CA LYS A 473 -20.28 -28.39 4.65
C LYS A 473 -19.52 -27.47 5.59
N LEU A 474 -18.26 -27.12 5.28
CA LEU A 474 -17.47 -26.19 6.08
C LEU A 474 -18.18 -24.84 6.17
N ILE A 475 -18.50 -24.22 5.03
CA ILE A 475 -19.17 -22.92 4.98
C ILE A 475 -20.52 -22.96 5.73
N TYR A 476 -21.30 -24.01 5.52
CA TYR A 476 -22.58 -24.19 6.17
C TYR A 476 -22.48 -24.31 7.70
N ARG A 477 -21.38 -24.83 8.27
CA ARG A 477 -21.16 -24.82 9.74
C ARG A 477 -21.00 -23.40 10.30
N PHE A 478 -20.56 -22.46 9.48
CA PHE A 478 -20.41 -21.04 9.86
C PHE A 478 -21.68 -20.21 9.64
N ARG A 479 -22.77 -20.79 9.12
CA ARG A 479 -24.01 -20.06 8.79
C ARG A 479 -24.66 -19.25 9.92
N ASN A 480 -24.50 -19.71 11.16
CA ASN A 480 -25.04 -19.10 12.37
C ASN A 480 -23.93 -18.50 13.25
N LYS A 481 -22.72 -18.40 12.71
CA LYS A 481 -21.59 -17.75 13.37
C LYS A 481 -21.57 -16.29 12.93
N ASP A 482 -21.03 -15.44 13.79
CA ASP A 482 -20.75 -14.06 13.46
C ASP A 482 -19.57 -14.00 12.47
N ILE A 483 -19.87 -14.12 11.18
CA ILE A 483 -18.94 -13.90 10.07
C ILE A 483 -19.59 -13.01 9.02
N SER A 484 -18.79 -12.15 8.42
CA SER A 484 -19.18 -11.29 7.29
C SER A 484 -19.13 -12.02 5.96
N GLY A 485 -18.32 -13.07 5.82
CA GLY A 485 -18.16 -13.80 4.58
C GLY A 485 -17.17 -14.94 4.68
N ALA A 486 -17.01 -15.67 3.58
CA ALA A 486 -15.99 -16.70 3.43
C ALA A 486 -15.18 -16.45 2.15
N VAL A 487 -13.88 -16.69 2.20
CA VAL A 487 -12.99 -16.74 1.04
C VAL A 487 -12.54 -18.19 0.87
N VAL A 488 -12.67 -18.73 -0.33
CA VAL A 488 -12.24 -20.08 -0.70
C VAL A 488 -11.06 -19.95 -1.65
N ALA A 489 -9.87 -20.25 -1.16
CA ALA A 489 -8.64 -20.25 -1.95
C ALA A 489 -8.46 -21.63 -2.60
N MET A 490 -8.43 -21.67 -3.94
CA MET A 490 -8.25 -22.91 -4.70
C MET A 490 -7.53 -22.69 -6.03
N GLY A 491 -7.09 -23.78 -6.67
CA GLY A 491 -6.55 -23.75 -8.04
C GLY A 491 -7.55 -23.25 -9.08
N THR A 492 -7.05 -22.60 -10.14
CA THR A 492 -7.89 -21.89 -11.12
C THR A 492 -8.63 -22.81 -12.10
N ASP A 493 -8.07 -23.98 -12.43
CA ASP A 493 -8.57 -24.88 -13.48
C ASP A 493 -10.03 -25.32 -13.29
N THR A 494 -10.40 -25.67 -12.05
CA THR A 494 -11.74 -26.18 -11.74
C THR A 494 -12.56 -25.23 -10.87
N MET A 495 -12.07 -24.01 -10.62
CA MET A 495 -12.69 -23.04 -9.72
C MET A 495 -14.14 -22.73 -10.08
N ALA A 496 -14.43 -22.53 -11.37
CA ALA A 496 -15.78 -22.22 -11.83
C ALA A 496 -16.78 -23.38 -11.59
N TYR A 497 -16.31 -24.64 -11.65
CA TYR A 497 -17.11 -25.81 -11.34
C TYR A 497 -17.37 -25.89 -9.83
N ALA A 498 -16.32 -25.80 -9.01
CA ALA A 498 -16.45 -25.86 -7.55
C ALA A 498 -17.33 -24.72 -7.01
N ALA A 499 -17.12 -23.49 -7.48
CA ALA A 499 -17.92 -22.33 -7.10
C ALA A 499 -19.40 -22.51 -7.47
N SER A 500 -19.70 -23.03 -8.67
CA SER A 500 -21.08 -23.32 -9.09
C SER A 500 -21.72 -24.43 -8.26
N ALA A 501 -21.00 -25.53 -8.00
CA ALA A 501 -21.49 -26.63 -7.19
C ALA A 501 -21.81 -26.17 -5.76
N VAL A 502 -20.90 -25.42 -5.13
CA VAL A 502 -21.10 -24.87 -3.78
C VAL A 502 -22.26 -23.88 -3.76
N ALA A 503 -22.47 -23.09 -4.82
CA ALA A 503 -23.63 -22.23 -4.95
C ALA A 503 -24.95 -23.02 -4.89
N TYR A 504 -25.07 -24.11 -5.66
CA TYR A 504 -26.26 -24.99 -5.62
C TYR A 504 -26.42 -25.70 -4.27
N ALA A 505 -25.32 -26.13 -3.65
CA ALA A 505 -25.36 -26.79 -2.35
C ALA A 505 -25.86 -25.87 -1.23
N LEU A 506 -25.37 -24.62 -1.18
CA LEU A 506 -25.76 -23.62 -0.17
C LEU A 506 -27.15 -23.02 -0.46
N GLY A 507 -27.51 -22.91 -1.74
CA GLY A 507 -28.85 -22.51 -2.17
C GLY A 507 -29.21 -21.05 -1.87
N GLN A 508 -30.51 -20.75 -1.90
CA GLN A 508 -31.00 -19.37 -1.89
C GLN A 508 -30.99 -18.68 -0.52
N ASN A 509 -30.75 -19.44 0.55
CA ASN A 509 -30.81 -18.95 1.93
C ASN A 509 -29.43 -18.50 2.47
N LEU A 510 -28.40 -18.48 1.61
CA LEU A 510 -27.11 -17.88 1.91
C LEU A 510 -27.30 -16.41 2.34
N LYS A 511 -26.52 -15.99 3.35
CA LYS A 511 -26.67 -14.68 4.03
C LYS A 511 -25.45 -13.77 3.90
N PHE A 512 -24.35 -14.27 3.35
CA PHE A 512 -23.06 -13.60 3.26
C PHE A 512 -22.33 -14.08 2.00
N PRO A 513 -21.36 -13.31 1.49
CA PRO A 513 -20.57 -13.70 0.33
C PRO A 513 -19.72 -14.93 0.60
N VAL A 514 -19.66 -15.83 -0.38
CA VAL A 514 -18.66 -16.90 -0.48
C VAL A 514 -17.83 -16.61 -1.72
N VAL A 515 -16.59 -16.20 -1.51
CA VAL A 515 -15.70 -15.67 -2.53
C VAL A 515 -14.65 -16.70 -2.92
N PHE A 516 -14.81 -17.29 -4.10
CA PHE A 516 -13.78 -18.13 -4.70
C PHE A 516 -12.68 -17.27 -5.33
N THR A 517 -11.43 -17.60 -5.05
CA THR A 517 -10.26 -16.92 -5.62
C THR A 517 -9.05 -17.85 -5.70
N GLY A 518 -8.00 -17.40 -6.39
CA GLY A 518 -6.77 -18.15 -6.66
C GLY A 518 -5.72 -17.25 -7.29
N SER A 519 -4.70 -17.84 -7.91
CA SER A 519 -3.66 -17.10 -8.62
C SER A 519 -3.15 -17.87 -9.84
N GLN A 520 -2.67 -17.15 -10.84
CA GLN A 520 -1.91 -17.73 -11.95
C GLN A 520 -0.43 -17.87 -11.59
N ALA A 521 0.12 -16.90 -10.85
CA ALA A 521 1.51 -16.91 -10.41
C ALA A 521 1.62 -17.26 -8.91
N PRO A 522 2.70 -17.97 -8.50
CA PRO A 522 2.96 -18.25 -7.10
C PRO A 522 3.37 -17.00 -6.32
N ASN A 523 3.07 -16.98 -5.03
CA ASN A 523 3.22 -15.79 -4.18
C ASN A 523 4.67 -15.29 -4.01
N ASN A 524 5.68 -16.11 -4.31
CA ASN A 524 7.09 -15.75 -4.17
C ASN A 524 7.59 -14.78 -5.27
N GLN A 525 6.82 -14.56 -6.34
CA GLN A 525 7.19 -13.62 -7.39
C GLN A 525 6.65 -12.22 -7.09
N ALA A 526 7.49 -11.20 -7.21
CA ALA A 526 7.11 -9.81 -6.88
C ALA A 526 5.92 -9.28 -7.69
N HIS A 527 5.70 -9.80 -8.90
CA HIS A 527 4.61 -9.42 -9.80
C HIS A 527 3.40 -10.38 -9.74
N ALA A 528 3.39 -11.33 -8.80
CA ALA A 528 2.35 -12.33 -8.70
C ALA A 528 0.99 -11.74 -8.31
N ASP A 529 -0.07 -12.35 -8.82
CA ASP A 529 -1.44 -11.96 -8.56
C ASP A 529 -2.00 -12.54 -7.24
N ALA A 530 -1.34 -13.53 -6.62
CA ALA A 530 -1.79 -14.21 -5.39
C ALA A 530 -2.17 -13.28 -4.24
N ARG A 531 -1.25 -12.39 -3.85
CA ARG A 531 -1.50 -11.41 -2.77
C ARG A 531 -2.64 -10.47 -3.13
N SER A 532 -2.67 -9.98 -4.37
CA SER A 532 -3.67 -9.02 -4.82
C SER A 532 -5.07 -9.64 -4.87
N ASN A 533 -5.21 -10.85 -5.42
CA ASN A 533 -6.47 -11.57 -5.52
C ASN A 533 -7.00 -11.94 -4.13
N LEU A 534 -6.14 -12.38 -3.20
CA LEU A 534 -6.58 -12.68 -1.84
C LEU A 534 -7.08 -11.44 -1.09
N LEU A 535 -6.37 -10.31 -1.17
CA LEU A 535 -6.79 -9.05 -0.54
C LEU A 535 -8.11 -8.54 -1.13
N ARG A 536 -8.27 -8.63 -2.45
CA ARG A 536 -9.51 -8.26 -3.14
C ARG A 536 -10.67 -9.19 -2.77
N ALA A 537 -10.42 -10.49 -2.68
CA ALA A 537 -11.43 -11.45 -2.23
C ALA A 537 -11.84 -11.20 -0.77
N ALA A 538 -10.89 -10.88 0.10
CA ALA A 538 -11.17 -10.47 1.48
C ALA A 538 -11.97 -9.17 1.54
N LEU A 539 -11.65 -8.17 0.72
CA LEU A 539 -12.44 -6.94 0.60
C LEU A 539 -13.90 -7.24 0.23
N VAL A 540 -14.12 -8.10 -0.76
CA VAL A 540 -15.47 -8.47 -1.21
C VAL A 540 -16.20 -9.29 -0.13
N ALA A 541 -15.50 -10.15 0.60
CA ALA A 541 -16.09 -10.92 1.70
C ALA A 541 -16.65 -10.04 2.83
N ARG A 542 -16.18 -8.78 2.97
CA ARG A 542 -16.65 -7.83 3.99
C ARG A 542 -18.02 -7.25 3.70
N GLU A 543 -18.53 -7.37 2.47
CA GLU A 543 -19.83 -6.82 2.08
C GLU A 543 -21.00 -7.44 2.87
N GLY A 544 -20.79 -8.62 3.48
CA GLY A 544 -21.78 -9.19 4.39
C GLY A 544 -23.11 -9.44 3.72
N ALA A 545 -24.18 -9.04 4.41
CA ALA A 545 -25.54 -9.19 3.92
C ALA A 545 -25.85 -8.42 2.63
N ARG A 546 -24.96 -7.51 2.18
CA ARG A 546 -25.13 -6.76 0.91
C ARG A 546 -24.85 -7.62 -0.32
N LEU A 547 -24.05 -8.68 -0.17
CA LEU A 547 -23.65 -9.57 -1.26
C LEU A 547 -23.80 -11.06 -0.88
N PRO A 548 -25.03 -11.55 -0.62
CA PRO A 548 -25.27 -12.91 -0.13
C PRO A 548 -25.23 -13.96 -1.26
N GLU A 549 -24.12 -14.02 -1.99
CA GLU A 549 -23.94 -14.87 -3.17
C GLU A 549 -22.63 -15.67 -3.11
N VAL A 550 -22.59 -16.79 -3.83
CA VAL A 550 -21.33 -17.44 -4.18
C VAL A 550 -20.81 -16.79 -5.45
N ILE A 551 -19.58 -16.30 -5.40
CA ILE A 551 -18.97 -15.46 -6.43
C ILE A 551 -17.52 -15.89 -6.67
N VAL A 552 -17.00 -15.54 -7.85
CA VAL A 552 -15.58 -15.62 -8.18
C VAL A 552 -15.04 -14.19 -8.18
N ALA A 553 -14.02 -13.91 -7.37
CA ALA A 553 -13.29 -12.64 -7.40
C ALA A 553 -11.88 -12.92 -7.93
N PHE A 554 -11.57 -12.38 -9.11
CA PHE A 554 -10.30 -12.62 -9.79
C PHE A 554 -9.89 -11.39 -10.57
N ASN A 555 -8.61 -11.03 -10.49
CA ASN A 555 -8.13 -9.74 -10.95
C ASN A 555 -8.95 -8.58 -10.34
N ASP A 556 -9.61 -7.77 -11.15
CA ASP A 556 -10.41 -6.61 -10.76
C ASP A 556 -11.93 -6.85 -10.92
N GLU A 557 -12.36 -8.07 -11.21
CA GLU A 557 -13.78 -8.40 -11.45
C GLU A 557 -14.35 -9.32 -10.37
N VAL A 558 -15.58 -9.03 -9.94
CA VAL A 558 -16.42 -9.91 -9.12
C VAL A 558 -17.52 -10.46 -10.01
N MET A 559 -17.59 -11.78 -10.15
CA MET A 559 -18.52 -12.47 -11.03
C MET A 559 -19.40 -13.43 -10.23
N ARG A 560 -20.68 -13.55 -10.61
CA ARG A 560 -21.56 -14.58 -10.04
C ARG A 560 -21.02 -15.96 -10.39
N ALA A 561 -20.84 -16.84 -9.41
CA ALA A 561 -20.18 -18.13 -9.62
C ALA A 561 -20.86 -18.95 -10.72
N VAL A 562 -22.19 -19.01 -10.70
CA VAL A 562 -23.02 -19.74 -11.68
C VAL A 562 -23.08 -19.09 -13.07
N ARG A 563 -22.34 -17.99 -13.29
CA ARG A 563 -22.14 -17.33 -14.58
C ARG A 563 -20.68 -17.30 -15.02
N SER A 564 -19.77 -17.75 -14.18
CA SER A 564 -18.33 -17.62 -14.39
C SER A 564 -17.76 -18.83 -15.14
N GLU A 565 -16.73 -18.60 -15.95
CA GLU A 565 -15.87 -19.63 -16.52
C GLU A 565 -14.42 -19.14 -16.65
N LYS A 566 -13.47 -20.08 -16.73
CA LYS A 566 -12.07 -19.77 -17.03
C LYS A 566 -11.95 -19.55 -18.55
N ILE A 567 -11.40 -18.41 -18.96
CA ILE A 567 -11.25 -18.00 -20.35
C ILE A 567 -9.79 -17.91 -20.82
N ASP A 568 -8.84 -17.93 -19.88
CA ASP A 568 -7.42 -17.81 -20.17
C ASP A 568 -6.58 -18.60 -19.16
N ASP A 569 -5.58 -19.34 -19.67
CA ASP A 569 -4.67 -20.16 -18.87
C ASP A 569 -3.35 -19.45 -18.54
N TYR A 570 -3.12 -18.25 -19.06
CA TYR A 570 -1.85 -17.53 -18.90
C TYR A 570 -2.03 -16.13 -18.30
N ARG A 571 -2.96 -15.32 -18.83
CA ARG A 571 -3.15 -13.93 -18.39
C ARG A 571 -3.81 -13.88 -17.01
N PHE A 572 -3.48 -12.86 -16.23
CA PHE A 572 -4.14 -12.60 -14.93
C PHE A 572 -5.65 -12.36 -15.06
N LYS A 573 -6.13 -11.87 -16.21
CA LYS A 573 -7.56 -11.86 -16.54
C LYS A 573 -8.00 -13.26 -17.01
N ALA A 574 -8.06 -14.20 -16.07
CA ALA A 574 -8.29 -15.61 -16.35
C ALA A 574 -9.76 -16.04 -16.36
N PHE A 575 -10.66 -15.24 -15.77
CA PHE A 575 -12.08 -15.56 -15.64
C PHE A 575 -12.95 -14.48 -16.27
N ALA A 576 -14.13 -14.89 -16.74
CA ALA A 576 -15.18 -13.98 -17.19
C ALA A 576 -16.57 -14.56 -16.89
N ALA A 577 -17.60 -13.71 -17.00
CA ALA A 577 -19.00 -14.11 -16.97
C ALA A 577 -19.71 -13.73 -18.30
N PRO A 578 -19.58 -14.54 -19.37
CA PRO A 578 -19.94 -14.12 -20.73
C PRO A 578 -21.41 -13.71 -20.93
N SER A 579 -22.35 -14.40 -20.26
CA SER A 579 -23.79 -14.13 -20.43
C SER A 579 -24.27 -12.87 -19.71
N GLU A 580 -23.60 -12.45 -18.64
CA GLU A 580 -24.13 -11.46 -17.71
C GLU A 580 -23.17 -10.28 -17.45
N GLY A 581 -21.87 -10.51 -17.58
CA GLY A 581 -20.82 -9.58 -17.18
C GLY A 581 -20.48 -9.66 -15.68
N ALA A 582 -19.54 -8.83 -15.25
CA ALA A 582 -19.18 -8.72 -13.84
C ALA A 582 -20.35 -8.19 -13.00
N LEU A 583 -20.55 -8.77 -11.81
CA LEU A 583 -21.47 -8.29 -10.79
C LEU A 583 -20.98 -6.97 -10.17
N ALA A 584 -19.67 -6.85 -9.97
CA ALA A 584 -19.01 -5.64 -9.51
C ALA A 584 -17.58 -5.54 -10.04
N ILE A 585 -17.04 -4.32 -10.08
CA ILE A 585 -15.64 -4.03 -10.40
C ILE A 585 -14.93 -3.57 -9.11
N ILE A 586 -13.71 -4.04 -8.92
CA ILE A 586 -12.86 -3.73 -7.78
C ILE A 586 -11.90 -2.60 -8.17
N GLY A 587 -12.29 -1.36 -7.87
CA GLY A 587 -11.44 -0.17 -8.02
C GLY A 587 -10.90 0.30 -6.65
N GLU A 588 -10.87 1.61 -6.43
CA GLU A 588 -10.68 2.20 -5.09
C GLU A 588 -11.77 1.72 -4.11
N THR A 589 -12.99 1.58 -4.62
CA THR A 589 -14.15 1.00 -3.92
C THR A 589 -14.78 -0.10 -4.78
N LEU A 590 -15.61 -0.94 -4.16
CA LEU A 590 -16.39 -1.96 -4.88
C LEU A 590 -17.56 -1.30 -5.61
N GLN A 591 -17.53 -1.34 -6.95
CA GLN A 591 -18.55 -0.72 -7.80
C GLN A 591 -19.47 -1.77 -8.42
N TYR A 592 -20.69 -1.90 -7.87
CA TYR A 592 -21.69 -2.81 -8.40
C TYR A 592 -22.17 -2.40 -9.80
N GLN A 593 -22.02 -3.31 -10.76
CA GLN A 593 -22.53 -3.16 -12.12
C GLN A 593 -23.92 -3.77 -12.27
N LEU A 594 -24.21 -4.80 -11.45
CA LEU A 594 -25.48 -5.51 -11.40
C LEU A 594 -25.97 -5.56 -9.96
N GLN A 595 -27.28 -5.73 -9.78
CA GLN A 595 -27.85 -5.84 -8.43
C GLN A 595 -27.53 -7.22 -7.82
N PRO A 596 -26.93 -7.27 -6.63
CA PRO A 596 -26.81 -8.50 -5.86
C PRO A 596 -28.18 -9.09 -5.50
N ARG A 597 -28.21 -10.39 -5.28
CA ARG A 597 -29.38 -11.06 -4.72
C ARG A 597 -29.70 -10.52 -3.32
N LYS A 598 -30.98 -10.43 -3.01
CA LYS A 598 -31.46 -10.08 -1.68
C LYS A 598 -31.58 -11.34 -0.81
N ILE A 599 -31.27 -11.19 0.48
CA ILE A 599 -31.55 -12.23 1.49
C ILE A 599 -33.07 -12.46 1.56
N ARG A 600 -33.50 -13.72 1.61
CA ARG A 600 -34.91 -14.08 1.79
C ARG A 600 -35.38 -13.69 3.21
N LYS A 601 -36.63 -13.23 3.34
CA LYS A 601 -37.21 -12.82 4.63
C LYS A 601 -37.24 -13.94 5.68
N SER A 602 -37.45 -15.19 5.25
CA SER A 602 -37.36 -16.37 6.12
C SER A 602 -36.14 -17.20 5.72
N THR A 603 -35.23 -17.39 6.68
CA THR A 603 -34.03 -18.23 6.55
C THR A 603 -33.93 -19.26 7.67
N GLU A 604 -34.98 -19.40 8.49
CA GLU A 604 -35.03 -20.30 9.65
C GLU A 604 -34.84 -21.77 9.24
N ASN A 605 -35.22 -22.12 8.01
CA ASN A 605 -35.06 -23.44 7.41
C ASN A 605 -33.95 -23.46 6.34
N TRP A 606 -32.78 -22.86 6.60
CA TRP A 606 -31.63 -23.06 5.70
C TRP A 606 -31.12 -24.50 5.83
N GLN A 607 -31.35 -25.30 4.78
CA GLN A 607 -30.85 -26.67 4.64
C GLN A 607 -29.71 -26.73 3.60
N LEU A 608 -28.75 -27.61 3.85
CA LEU A 608 -27.63 -27.88 2.94
C LEU A 608 -28.00 -29.04 1.99
N SER A 609 -27.92 -28.79 0.68
CA SER A 609 -28.21 -29.79 -0.36
C SER A 609 -26.94 -30.14 -1.14
N ALA A 610 -25.95 -30.73 -0.48
CA ALA A 610 -24.61 -30.93 -1.04
C ALA A 610 -24.39 -32.31 -1.70
N ARG A 611 -25.42 -32.95 -2.29
CA ARG A 611 -25.26 -34.22 -3.02
C ARG A 611 -25.22 -33.97 -4.53
N PHE A 612 -24.31 -34.65 -5.23
CA PHE A 612 -24.12 -34.58 -6.68
C PHE A 612 -24.04 -36.00 -7.25
N GLU A 613 -24.66 -36.23 -8.41
CA GLU A 613 -24.51 -37.50 -9.15
C GLU A 613 -23.27 -37.42 -10.04
N GLU A 614 -22.33 -38.35 -9.83
CA GLU A 614 -21.02 -38.34 -10.48
C GLU A 614 -21.03 -39.07 -11.83
N ARG A 615 -22.02 -39.95 -12.06
CA ARG A 615 -22.13 -40.77 -13.27
C ARG A 615 -22.74 -40.01 -14.45
N ILE A 616 -22.10 -38.89 -14.82
CA ILE A 616 -22.50 -38.06 -15.97
C ILE A 616 -21.55 -38.31 -17.14
N LEU A 617 -22.12 -38.65 -18.30
CA LEU A 617 -21.38 -38.67 -19.56
C LEU A 617 -21.47 -37.29 -20.20
N LYS A 618 -20.38 -36.50 -20.17
CA LYS A 618 -20.27 -35.24 -20.92
C LYS A 618 -19.61 -35.51 -22.27
N VAL A 619 -20.26 -35.07 -23.35
CA VAL A 619 -19.78 -35.23 -24.73
C VAL A 619 -19.72 -33.88 -25.42
N SER A 620 -18.54 -33.46 -25.85
CA SER A 620 -18.37 -32.28 -26.72
C SER A 620 -18.56 -32.67 -28.18
N GLN A 621 -19.64 -32.19 -28.77
CA GLN A 621 -20.00 -32.46 -30.15
C GLN A 621 -18.96 -31.86 -31.10
N TYR A 622 -18.54 -32.66 -32.09
CA TYR A 622 -17.71 -32.22 -33.20
C TYR A 622 -18.29 -32.73 -34.54
N PRO A 623 -17.97 -32.08 -35.68
CA PRO A 623 -18.39 -32.54 -37.00
C PRO A 623 -17.89 -33.96 -37.27
N GLY A 624 -18.79 -34.89 -37.61
CA GLY A 624 -18.45 -36.28 -37.88
C GLY A 624 -18.53 -37.23 -36.67
N MET A 625 -18.98 -36.75 -35.50
CA MET A 625 -19.24 -37.61 -34.35
C MET A 625 -20.30 -38.67 -34.68
N ARG A 626 -19.96 -39.93 -34.47
CA ARG A 626 -20.83 -41.09 -34.75
C ARG A 626 -21.72 -41.42 -33.55
N PRO A 627 -23.04 -41.65 -33.73
CA PRO A 627 -23.97 -41.96 -32.64
C PRO A 627 -23.57 -43.17 -31.78
N GLU A 628 -22.96 -44.18 -32.41
CA GLU A 628 -22.58 -45.45 -31.79
C GLU A 628 -21.57 -45.25 -30.64
N MET A 629 -20.73 -44.21 -30.72
CA MET A 629 -19.75 -43.88 -29.69
C MET A 629 -20.42 -43.53 -28.35
N ILE A 630 -21.65 -43.04 -28.37
CA ILE A 630 -22.42 -42.68 -27.18
C ILE A 630 -23.36 -43.82 -26.79
N SER A 631 -24.04 -44.41 -27.77
CA SER A 631 -25.05 -45.46 -27.55
C SER A 631 -24.53 -46.64 -26.73
N SER A 632 -23.33 -47.15 -27.03
CA SER A 632 -22.76 -48.29 -26.29
C SER A 632 -22.47 -47.97 -24.82
N ILE A 633 -22.11 -46.72 -24.50
CA ILE A 633 -21.84 -46.29 -23.14
C ILE A 633 -23.16 -46.15 -22.36
N LEU A 634 -24.23 -45.69 -23.00
CA LEU A 634 -25.56 -45.60 -22.36
C LEU A 634 -26.09 -46.98 -21.94
N ASP A 635 -25.91 -47.99 -22.79
CA ASP A 635 -26.37 -49.36 -22.51
C ASP A 635 -25.59 -50.07 -21.40
N SER A 636 -24.42 -49.55 -21.02
CA SER A 636 -23.61 -50.10 -19.91
C SER A 636 -24.29 -50.01 -18.53
N GLY A 637 -25.34 -49.18 -18.40
CA GLY A 637 -26.01 -48.89 -17.12
C GLY A 637 -25.20 -48.02 -16.15
N GLN A 638 -23.98 -47.63 -16.53
CA GLN A 638 -23.10 -46.81 -15.70
C GLN A 638 -23.44 -45.32 -15.76
N VAL A 639 -24.20 -44.87 -16.76
CA VAL A 639 -24.55 -43.46 -16.97
C VAL A 639 -25.91 -43.13 -16.34
N LYS A 640 -25.96 -42.08 -15.52
CA LYS A 640 -27.18 -41.53 -14.91
C LYS A 640 -27.63 -40.20 -15.51
N GLY A 641 -26.79 -39.55 -16.30
CA GLY A 641 -27.15 -38.38 -17.09
C GLY A 641 -26.22 -38.21 -18.29
N LEU A 642 -26.77 -37.76 -19.42
CA LEU A 642 -26.00 -37.42 -20.62
C LEU A 642 -26.01 -35.91 -20.81
N MET A 643 -24.85 -35.28 -20.93
CA MET A 643 -24.71 -33.88 -21.28
C MET A 643 -24.03 -33.78 -22.65
N ILE A 644 -24.70 -33.15 -23.61
CA ILE A 644 -24.15 -32.86 -24.93
C ILE A 644 -23.82 -31.37 -24.97
N GLU A 645 -22.54 -31.07 -25.10
CA GLU A 645 -22.04 -29.73 -25.42
C GLU A 645 -22.11 -29.57 -26.94
N SER A 646 -23.20 -28.96 -27.39
CA SER A 646 -23.59 -28.78 -28.78
C SER A 646 -22.92 -27.58 -29.44
N LEU A 647 -23.01 -27.53 -30.77
CA LEU A 647 -22.57 -26.38 -31.56
C LEU A 647 -23.68 -25.34 -31.67
N GLY A 648 -23.32 -24.05 -31.78
CA GLY A 648 -24.25 -22.96 -31.99
C GLY A 648 -25.34 -22.86 -30.91
N LEU A 649 -26.61 -22.79 -31.34
CA LEU A 649 -27.76 -22.49 -30.47
C LEU A 649 -28.37 -23.73 -29.79
N GLY A 650 -27.62 -24.83 -29.66
CA GLY A 650 -28.18 -26.13 -29.30
C GLY A 650 -28.22 -27.14 -30.45
N ASN A 651 -27.43 -26.93 -31.51
CA ASN A 651 -27.61 -27.60 -32.79
C ASN A 651 -27.12 -29.04 -32.74
N ILE A 652 -28.05 -29.98 -32.89
CA ILE A 652 -27.76 -31.41 -33.01
C ILE A 652 -27.87 -31.84 -34.47
N PRO A 653 -26.87 -32.57 -35.02
CA PRO A 653 -26.94 -33.08 -36.39
C PRO A 653 -28.09 -34.07 -36.55
N VAL A 654 -28.74 -34.00 -37.71
CA VAL A 654 -29.87 -34.87 -38.12
C VAL A 654 -29.60 -35.54 -39.48
N VAL A 655 -28.34 -35.57 -39.89
CA VAL A 655 -27.90 -36.17 -41.17
C VAL A 655 -27.68 -37.66 -40.96
N GLU A 656 -28.07 -38.47 -41.94
CA GLU A 656 -27.89 -39.93 -41.91
C GLU A 656 -26.44 -40.33 -41.57
N GLY A 657 -26.28 -41.34 -40.70
CA GLY A 657 -24.99 -41.79 -40.18
C GLY A 657 -24.37 -40.91 -39.08
N TYR A 658 -24.90 -39.70 -38.87
CA TYR A 658 -24.44 -38.73 -37.86
C TYR A 658 -25.58 -38.16 -36.99
N ASP A 659 -26.82 -38.64 -37.18
CA ASP A 659 -27.99 -38.19 -36.42
C ASP A 659 -27.87 -38.63 -34.96
N LEU A 660 -27.80 -37.66 -34.05
CA LEU A 660 -27.72 -37.94 -32.60
C LEU A 660 -29.10 -37.97 -31.93
N LEU A 661 -30.21 -37.66 -32.63
CA LEU A 661 -31.55 -37.77 -32.05
C LEU A 661 -31.90 -39.20 -31.60
N PRO A 662 -31.51 -40.28 -32.29
CA PRO A 662 -31.65 -41.66 -31.81
C PRO A 662 -30.99 -41.90 -30.45
N VAL A 663 -29.79 -41.34 -30.21
CA VAL A 663 -29.10 -41.43 -28.91
C VAL A 663 -29.93 -40.79 -27.80
N ILE A 664 -30.53 -39.63 -28.08
CA ILE A 664 -31.41 -38.93 -27.11
C ILE A 664 -32.66 -39.78 -26.82
N ARG A 665 -33.26 -40.40 -27.84
CA ARG A 665 -34.42 -41.29 -27.68
C ARG A 665 -34.04 -42.55 -26.89
N GLN A 666 -32.85 -43.10 -27.10
CA GLN A 666 -32.32 -44.24 -26.35
C GLN A 666 -32.13 -43.89 -24.88
N ALA A 667 -31.42 -42.80 -24.57
CA ALA A 667 -31.26 -42.31 -23.21
C ALA A 667 -32.62 -42.14 -22.50
N ARG A 668 -33.61 -41.58 -23.21
CA ARG A 668 -34.98 -41.45 -22.70
C ARG A 668 -35.66 -42.78 -22.38
N LYS A 669 -35.46 -43.82 -23.21
CA LYS A 669 -35.96 -45.18 -22.92
C LYS A 669 -35.33 -45.76 -21.66
N LEU A 670 -34.05 -45.47 -21.43
CA LEU A 670 -33.29 -45.91 -20.25
C LEU A 670 -33.53 -45.03 -18.99
N ASN A 671 -34.48 -44.10 -19.04
CA ASN A 671 -34.72 -43.08 -18.00
C ASN A 671 -33.52 -42.18 -17.68
N ILE A 672 -32.58 -42.03 -18.61
CA ILE A 672 -31.42 -41.15 -18.51
C ILE A 672 -31.82 -39.75 -19.03
N PRO A 673 -31.80 -38.69 -18.20
CA PRO A 673 -32.01 -37.33 -18.66
C PRO A 673 -30.88 -36.90 -19.61
N VAL A 674 -31.21 -36.09 -20.61
CA VAL A 674 -30.25 -35.53 -21.56
C VAL A 674 -30.27 -34.01 -21.47
N LEU A 675 -29.13 -33.41 -21.17
CA LEU A 675 -28.93 -31.96 -21.14
C LEU A 675 -28.21 -31.49 -22.42
N ILE A 676 -28.75 -30.48 -23.08
CA ILE A 676 -28.09 -29.76 -24.17
C ILE A 676 -27.53 -28.46 -23.62
N SER A 677 -26.23 -28.27 -23.80
CA SER A 677 -25.48 -27.05 -23.46
C SER A 677 -24.68 -26.59 -24.68
N GLY A 678 -24.15 -25.37 -24.66
CA GLY A 678 -23.24 -24.88 -25.69
C GLY A 678 -21.84 -24.68 -25.12
N ARG A 679 -20.84 -24.66 -26.00
CA ARG A 679 -19.48 -24.21 -25.64
C ARG A 679 -19.47 -22.75 -25.18
N TYR A 680 -20.36 -21.96 -25.77
CA TYR A 680 -20.75 -20.64 -25.27
C TYR A 680 -22.21 -20.72 -24.82
N PRO A 681 -22.63 -19.91 -23.83
CA PRO A 681 -24.01 -19.89 -23.36
C PRO A 681 -25.04 -19.72 -24.49
N ILE A 682 -26.02 -20.63 -24.54
CA ILE A 682 -27.03 -20.66 -25.61
C ILE A 682 -28.09 -19.61 -25.33
N MET A 683 -28.34 -18.72 -26.29
CA MET A 683 -29.46 -17.78 -26.21
C MET A 683 -30.79 -18.48 -26.56
N PRO A 684 -31.69 -18.70 -25.58
CA PRO A 684 -32.90 -19.50 -25.80
C PRO A 684 -33.86 -18.91 -26.84
N GLU A 685 -33.80 -17.59 -27.02
CA GLU A 685 -34.66 -16.81 -27.93
C GLU A 685 -34.51 -17.25 -29.40
N PHE A 686 -33.31 -17.72 -29.79
CA PHE A 686 -33.02 -18.15 -31.17
C PHE A 686 -33.17 -19.66 -31.37
N THR A 687 -33.31 -20.45 -30.30
CA THR A 687 -33.40 -21.93 -30.37
C THR A 687 -34.72 -22.40 -31.00
N GLN A 688 -35.84 -21.73 -30.72
CA GLN A 688 -37.17 -22.23 -31.13
C GLN A 688 -37.39 -22.18 -32.66
N ASN A 689 -36.74 -21.22 -33.33
CA ASN A 689 -36.91 -20.96 -34.76
C ASN A 689 -35.91 -21.71 -35.64
N TYR A 690 -35.03 -22.53 -35.06
CA TYR A 690 -34.01 -23.27 -35.80
C TYR A 690 -34.17 -24.79 -35.60
N ALA A 691 -34.45 -25.51 -36.69
CA ALA A 691 -34.80 -26.93 -36.63
C ALA A 691 -33.72 -27.81 -35.95
N PRO A 692 -32.41 -27.68 -36.26
CA PRO A 692 -31.36 -28.42 -35.56
C PRO A 692 -31.28 -28.16 -34.05
N ALA A 693 -31.72 -26.98 -33.59
CA ALA A 693 -31.72 -26.61 -32.17
C ALA A 693 -33.00 -27.05 -31.44
N SER A 694 -34.15 -27.01 -32.12
CA SER A 694 -35.45 -27.40 -31.53
C SER A 694 -35.70 -28.92 -31.56
N ALA A 695 -35.16 -29.65 -32.53
CA ALA A 695 -35.32 -31.10 -32.67
C ALA A 695 -34.93 -31.91 -31.42
N PRO A 696 -33.76 -31.71 -30.76
CA PRO A 696 -33.39 -32.45 -29.55
C PRO A 696 -34.40 -32.24 -28.40
N LEU A 697 -34.96 -31.03 -28.27
CA LEU A 697 -35.95 -30.73 -27.23
C LEU A 697 -37.27 -31.46 -27.48
N LYS A 698 -37.70 -31.56 -28.75
CA LYS A 698 -38.91 -32.30 -29.15
C LYS A 698 -38.81 -33.80 -28.83
N VAL A 699 -37.61 -34.38 -28.91
CA VAL A 699 -37.40 -35.80 -28.58
C VAL A 699 -37.14 -36.05 -27.10
N GLY A 700 -37.05 -35.00 -26.27
CA GLY A 700 -37.06 -35.10 -24.82
C GLY A 700 -35.78 -34.63 -24.11
N ALA A 701 -34.85 -33.99 -24.83
CA ALA A 701 -33.71 -33.33 -24.19
C ALA A 701 -34.14 -32.06 -23.43
N ILE A 702 -33.28 -31.63 -22.52
CA ILE A 702 -33.45 -30.47 -21.65
C ILE A 702 -32.47 -29.39 -22.10
N SER A 703 -32.92 -28.16 -22.29
CA SER A 703 -32.02 -27.04 -22.59
C SER A 703 -31.40 -26.50 -21.31
N ALA A 704 -30.08 -26.29 -21.32
CA ALA A 704 -29.35 -25.54 -20.29
C ALA A 704 -29.55 -24.02 -20.39
N GLY A 705 -30.10 -23.53 -21.50
CA GLY A 705 -30.20 -22.09 -21.78
C GLY A 705 -28.83 -21.42 -21.77
N ASP A 706 -28.77 -20.23 -21.16
CA ASP A 706 -27.58 -19.37 -21.12
C ASP A 706 -26.76 -19.53 -19.83
N MET A 707 -26.88 -20.68 -19.17
CA MET A 707 -25.97 -21.06 -18.08
C MET A 707 -24.53 -21.15 -18.61
N ALA A 708 -23.57 -20.72 -17.79
CA ALA A 708 -22.17 -21.00 -18.06
C ALA A 708 -21.93 -22.53 -18.07
N PRO A 709 -21.07 -23.08 -18.93
CA PRO A 709 -20.85 -24.53 -19.02
C PRO A 709 -20.52 -25.21 -17.67
N PRO A 710 -19.68 -24.64 -16.78
CA PRO A 710 -19.46 -25.19 -15.45
C PRO A 710 -20.73 -25.23 -14.58
N ALA A 711 -21.56 -24.19 -14.66
CA ALA A 711 -22.82 -24.11 -13.94
C ALA A 711 -23.86 -25.11 -14.48
N ALA A 712 -23.90 -25.32 -15.79
CA ALA A 712 -24.81 -26.26 -16.44
C ALA A 712 -24.52 -27.70 -16.00
N LEU A 713 -23.24 -28.13 -16.03
CA LEU A 713 -22.83 -29.46 -15.59
C LEU A 713 -23.14 -29.68 -14.10
N THR A 714 -22.71 -28.75 -13.25
CA THR A 714 -22.86 -28.90 -11.79
C THR A 714 -24.31 -28.85 -11.34
N LYS A 715 -25.16 -28.01 -11.97
CA LYS A 715 -26.61 -28.02 -11.74
C LYS A 715 -27.24 -29.34 -12.16
N PHE A 716 -26.76 -29.95 -13.24
CA PHE A 716 -27.27 -31.22 -13.72
C PHE A 716 -26.96 -32.38 -12.77
N MET A 717 -25.70 -32.46 -12.35
CA MET A 717 -25.25 -33.40 -11.31
C MET A 717 -26.07 -33.23 -10.02
N TRP A 718 -26.27 -31.98 -9.59
CA TRP A 718 -27.04 -31.64 -8.40
C TRP A 718 -28.52 -32.02 -8.54
N ALA A 719 -29.17 -31.61 -9.64
CA ALA A 719 -30.59 -31.86 -9.88
C ALA A 719 -30.93 -33.34 -9.95
N ILE A 720 -30.07 -34.16 -10.59
CA ILE A 720 -30.27 -35.62 -10.60
C ILE A 720 -30.21 -36.17 -9.17
N ALA A 721 -29.18 -35.79 -8.39
CA ALA A 721 -29.05 -36.25 -7.01
C ALA A 721 -30.23 -35.83 -6.12
N GLN A 722 -30.70 -34.58 -6.23
CA GLN A 722 -31.84 -34.11 -5.43
C GLN A 722 -33.13 -34.86 -5.78
N VAL A 723 -33.34 -35.17 -7.07
CA VAL A 723 -34.52 -35.92 -7.51
C VAL A 723 -34.45 -37.38 -7.09
N ASP A 724 -33.26 -37.98 -7.12
CA ASP A 724 -33.06 -39.34 -6.62
C ASP A 724 -33.30 -39.43 -5.11
N ASP A 725 -32.95 -38.39 -4.34
CA ASP A 725 -33.30 -38.26 -2.93
C ASP A 725 -34.82 -38.13 -2.72
N GLU A 726 -35.53 -37.33 -3.53
CA GLU A 726 -37.00 -37.22 -3.49
C GLU A 726 -37.65 -38.60 -3.76
N ILE A 727 -37.13 -39.36 -4.73
CA ILE A 727 -37.63 -40.70 -5.06
C ILE A 727 -37.35 -41.69 -3.93
N ALA A 728 -36.13 -41.69 -3.39
CA ALA A 728 -35.74 -42.57 -2.29
C ALA A 728 -36.58 -42.34 -1.02
N ARG A 729 -37.06 -41.12 -0.79
CA ARG A 729 -37.98 -40.78 0.30
C ARG A 729 -39.46 -41.05 -0.01
N GLY A 730 -39.79 -41.48 -1.22
CA GLY A 730 -41.18 -41.73 -1.65
C GLY A 730 -41.98 -40.45 -1.97
N GLU A 731 -41.31 -39.30 -2.10
CA GLU A 731 -41.92 -38.00 -2.40
C GLU A 731 -42.19 -37.82 -3.90
N LEU A 732 -41.51 -38.60 -4.76
CA LEU A 732 -41.64 -38.57 -6.20
C LEU A 732 -41.62 -39.98 -6.80
N LEU A 733 -42.46 -40.22 -7.81
CA LEU A 733 -42.42 -41.46 -8.60
C LEU A 733 -41.25 -41.44 -9.61
N GLU A 734 -40.57 -42.58 -9.81
CA GLU A 734 -39.47 -42.75 -10.78
C GLU A 734 -39.86 -42.31 -12.20
N SER A 735 -41.12 -42.55 -12.60
CA SER A 735 -41.66 -42.14 -13.90
C SER A 735 -41.68 -40.62 -14.11
N ARG A 736 -41.63 -39.82 -13.04
CA ARG A 736 -41.60 -38.36 -13.07
C ARG A 736 -40.19 -37.77 -12.96
N LYS A 737 -39.15 -38.61 -12.77
CA LYS A 737 -37.75 -38.19 -12.59
C LYS A 737 -37.31 -37.15 -13.61
N ARG A 738 -37.40 -37.46 -14.92
CA ARG A 738 -36.96 -36.55 -15.99
C ARG A 738 -37.74 -35.23 -16.01
N THR A 739 -39.05 -35.27 -15.78
CA THR A 739 -39.89 -34.07 -15.74
C THR A 739 -39.51 -33.17 -14.56
N ARG A 740 -39.23 -33.76 -13.40
CA ARG A 740 -38.76 -33.04 -12.22
C ARG A 740 -37.37 -32.43 -12.44
N ILE A 741 -36.43 -33.19 -12.99
CA ILE A 741 -35.08 -32.69 -13.35
C ILE A 741 -35.18 -31.53 -14.34
N LYS A 742 -35.98 -31.68 -15.41
CA LYS A 742 -36.24 -30.60 -16.38
C LYS A 742 -36.75 -29.34 -15.70
N LYS A 743 -37.72 -29.47 -14.79
CA LYS A 743 -38.25 -28.33 -14.02
C LYS A 743 -37.17 -27.65 -13.19
N ILE A 744 -36.31 -28.41 -12.50
CA ILE A 744 -35.20 -27.85 -11.69
C ILE A 744 -34.20 -27.12 -12.60
N ILE A 745 -33.78 -27.76 -13.69
CA ILE A 745 -32.81 -27.18 -14.64
C ILE A 745 -33.31 -25.86 -15.22
N GLN A 746 -34.58 -25.80 -15.61
CA GLN A 746 -35.17 -24.61 -16.23
C GLN A 746 -35.61 -23.53 -15.22
N THR A 747 -35.56 -23.82 -13.91
CA THR A 747 -35.86 -22.82 -12.89
C THR A 747 -34.60 -22.02 -12.58
N ASN A 748 -34.63 -20.69 -12.71
CA ASN A 748 -33.56 -19.83 -12.20
C ASN A 748 -33.58 -19.84 -10.66
N LEU A 749 -32.57 -20.43 -10.05
CA LEU A 749 -32.43 -20.57 -8.60
C LEU A 749 -31.54 -19.46 -8.00
N LEU A 750 -30.43 -19.16 -8.65
CA LEU A 750 -29.31 -18.38 -8.10
C LEU A 750 -28.85 -17.25 -9.03
N GLY A 751 -29.53 -17.04 -10.16
CA GLY A 751 -29.14 -16.07 -11.20
C GLY A 751 -28.44 -16.71 -12.39
N GLU A 752 -28.45 -18.04 -12.52
CA GLU A 752 -27.73 -18.81 -13.54
C GLU A 752 -28.36 -18.76 -14.94
N ILE A 753 -29.64 -18.40 -15.04
CA ILE A 753 -30.38 -18.26 -16.32
C ILE A 753 -30.95 -16.85 -16.40
N SER A 754 -30.82 -16.19 -17.55
CA SER A 754 -31.38 -14.84 -17.74
C SER A 754 -32.90 -14.88 -17.83
N ARG A 755 -33.57 -13.87 -17.27
CA ARG A 755 -34.99 -13.63 -17.59
C ARG A 755 -35.03 -13.08 -19.02
N SER A 756 -35.77 -13.74 -19.91
CA SER A 756 -35.92 -13.35 -21.32
C SER A 756 -36.10 -11.83 -21.46
N ALA A 757 -35.32 -11.20 -22.36
CA ALA A 757 -35.23 -9.76 -22.67
C ALA A 757 -34.02 -8.94 -22.16
N GLN A 758 -32.86 -9.55 -21.87
CA GLN A 758 -31.59 -8.81 -21.87
C GLN A 758 -30.59 -9.48 -22.81
N VAL A 759 -30.45 -8.92 -24.01
CA VAL A 759 -29.36 -9.28 -24.94
C VAL A 759 -28.04 -8.99 -24.21
N PRO A 760 -27.16 -9.98 -24.01
CA PRO A 760 -25.85 -9.76 -23.42
C PRO A 760 -25.10 -8.74 -24.29
N LYS A 761 -24.57 -7.68 -23.67
CA LYS A 761 -23.55 -6.85 -24.31
C LYS A 761 -22.29 -7.71 -24.39
N TYR A 762 -22.14 -8.49 -25.45
CA TYR A 762 -20.85 -9.07 -25.82
C TYR A 762 -19.88 -7.91 -26.08
N ARG A 763 -19.18 -7.46 -25.03
CA ARG A 763 -17.95 -6.69 -25.19
C ARG A 763 -16.83 -7.71 -25.38
N ILE A 764 -16.68 -8.19 -26.60
CA ILE A 764 -15.39 -8.73 -27.02
C ILE A 764 -14.48 -7.50 -27.12
N GLY A 765 -13.72 -7.25 -26.06
CA GLY A 765 -12.66 -6.25 -26.09
C GLY A 765 -11.61 -6.68 -27.11
N GLY A 766 -11.31 -5.80 -28.06
CA GLY A 766 -10.11 -5.87 -28.88
C GLY A 766 -8.86 -5.50 -28.10
#